data_AF-V9H874-F1
#
_entry.id   AF-V9H874-F1
#
_cell.length_a   1.000
_cell.length_b   1.000
_cell.length_c   1.000
_cell.angle_alpha   90.00
_cell.angle_beta   90.00
_cell.angle_gamma   90.00
#
_symmetry.space_group_name_H-M   'P 1'
#
loop_
_entity.id
_entity.type
_entity.pdbx_description
1 polymer ?
#
loop_
_entity_poly.entity_id
_entity_poly.type
_entity_poly.pdbx_seq_one_letter_code
_entity_poly.pdbx_strand_id
1 'polypeptide(L)'
;MQTSIANQMQKLLDCLHQNRQPEGGLAFPAVWQPLKLDYTPDSIQRINRLLKQIRTNSEYTSRSIKQKPSGKNFIDTLAAYLAQYLAHRSGVATEWHEDGSISTGTTTYPIVQTICQAMDRPDCDINLDKPLWQILCFNIEAHKHTLRDLILGNFLNKQSLPEGLASSSALTSIAFDFSETSLQQIDKLVQLLSKHNHLYPDTIRAWATQSPSYRNLFLLLGFYIGETVAQQLGQTIMWNNAHRLAEVTKQPVSPDFFDSIVADFGNGIVTPVLNIVEQMFTNPNVSSMGWLDYLRHEETHSAEQTPDNTDMNQIARRAVDGFIRQQSPDGSPMPQVAYDNELREIGLDYHIESIQKLDKLLHIIRTAQPEFTRFAAAAPTQNFLHLCAFYLARTAAHLSNNSLKFLNYQETKTLQPNLPNEFFHRYSALIGGKLFFPLQQITAQIWQYPEPQNSYNLITEIIRDYRGGLVQQPPLTNFVAEPMPLEWKLALKAAGFGAAWALWEKRQKTELITPTLVQPNGTGINLLKLNTNSITEAMQSGHDMLKKNPERLPHQAFLYESFANLPQGRFDAIAVEMCVYQGNKPLYIFGLLPFMYAGDEVKFVNGNLAINSDSLNNPKLAHSIIQLLYQGMDDFFTPQKNTPRLWWRKSWRDVL
;
A
#
# COMPACT_ATOMS: atom_id res chain seq x y z
N MET A 1 -2.16 26.37 49.94
CA MET A 1 -2.16 26.10 48.48
C MET A 1 -3.60 25.82 48.07
N GLN A 2 -4.25 26.73 47.35
CA GLN A 2 -5.56 26.45 46.76
C GLN A 2 -5.37 25.39 45.67
N THR A 3 -5.96 24.21 45.86
CA THR A 3 -6.01 23.17 44.83
C THR A 3 -6.90 23.70 43.70
N SER A 4 -6.35 23.88 42.50
CA SER A 4 -7.15 24.25 41.31
C SER A 4 -8.32 23.29 41.15
N ILE A 5 -9.51 23.80 40.80
CA ILE A 5 -10.74 23.00 40.62
C ILE A 5 -10.51 21.84 39.65
N ALA A 6 -9.68 22.02 38.62
CA ALA A 6 -9.30 20.96 37.68
C ALA A 6 -8.60 19.78 38.39
N ASN A 7 -7.67 20.08 39.31
CA ASN A 7 -6.98 19.06 40.10
C ASN A 7 -7.93 18.34 41.07
N GLN A 8 -8.94 19.04 41.59
CA GLN A 8 -9.96 18.42 42.42
C GLN A 8 -10.84 17.45 41.60
N MET A 9 -11.31 17.88 40.44
CA MET A 9 -12.13 17.06 39.54
C MET A 9 -11.37 15.82 39.06
N GLN A 10 -10.08 15.97 38.71
CA GLN A 10 -9.23 14.84 38.33
C GLN A 10 -9.06 13.83 39.48
N LYS A 11 -8.80 14.30 40.70
CA LYS A 11 -8.69 13.42 41.87
C LYS A 11 -9.98 12.61 42.12
N LEU A 12 -11.15 13.22 41.89
CA LEU A 12 -12.44 12.53 42.04
C LEU A 12 -12.63 11.46 40.95
N LEU A 13 -12.24 11.74 39.70
CA LEU A 13 -12.21 10.74 38.63
C LEU A 13 -11.26 9.59 38.92
N ASP A 14 -10.06 9.88 39.44
CA ASP A 14 -9.09 8.85 39.81
C ASP A 14 -9.65 7.93 40.90
N CYS A 15 -10.34 8.50 41.90
CA CYS A 15 -11.03 7.73 42.93
C CYS A 15 -12.12 6.84 42.32
N LEU A 16 -12.93 7.37 41.40
CA LEU A 16 -13.97 6.62 40.69
C LEU A 16 -13.37 5.43 39.91
N HIS A 17 -12.32 5.66 39.11
CA HIS A 17 -11.68 4.61 38.32
C HIS A 17 -10.99 3.54 39.18
N GLN A 18 -10.43 3.94 40.33
CA GLN A 18 -9.77 3.02 41.27
C GLN A 18 -10.75 2.34 42.23
N ASN A 19 -12.05 2.61 42.13
CA ASN A 19 -13.07 2.17 43.09
C ASN A 19 -12.75 2.53 44.55
N ARG A 20 -12.17 3.72 44.78
CA ARG A 20 -11.80 4.26 46.10
C ARG A 20 -12.77 5.37 46.53
N GLN A 21 -12.90 5.56 47.84
CA GLN A 21 -13.66 6.67 48.39
C GLN A 21 -12.78 7.94 48.42
N PRO A 22 -13.27 9.09 47.92
CA PRO A 22 -12.56 10.36 48.06
C PRO A 22 -12.63 10.87 49.52
N GLU A 23 -11.77 11.83 49.85
CA GLU A 23 -11.80 12.51 51.14
C GLU A 23 -13.16 13.20 51.37
N GLY A 24 -13.78 12.99 52.54
CA GLY A 24 -15.16 13.40 52.82
C GLY A 24 -16.25 12.43 52.34
N GLY A 25 -15.87 11.30 51.72
CA GLY A 25 -16.76 10.21 51.30
C GLY A 25 -17.50 10.50 49.99
N LEU A 26 -18.27 9.52 49.52
CA LEU A 26 -19.11 9.63 48.31
C LEU A 26 -20.56 9.25 48.65
N ALA A 27 -21.52 10.11 48.34
CA ALA A 27 -22.93 9.80 48.56
C ALA A 27 -23.37 8.62 47.69
N PHE A 28 -24.35 7.87 48.20
CA PHE A 28 -24.93 6.69 47.54
C PHE A 28 -23.89 5.63 47.14
N PRO A 29 -22.98 5.17 48.03
CA PRO A 29 -21.87 4.28 47.65
C PRO A 29 -22.30 2.98 46.95
N ALA A 30 -23.49 2.47 47.28
CA ALA A 30 -24.06 1.26 46.68
C ALA A 30 -24.42 1.39 45.18
N VAL A 31 -24.53 2.61 44.65
CA VAL A 31 -24.97 2.83 43.26
C VAL A 31 -23.81 2.91 42.27
N TRP A 32 -22.59 3.18 42.73
CA TRP A 32 -21.44 3.45 41.87
C TRP A 32 -20.90 2.19 41.18
N GLN A 33 -20.86 1.06 41.90
CA GLN A 33 -20.42 -0.23 41.35
C GLN A 33 -21.33 -0.73 40.21
N PRO A 34 -22.68 -0.74 40.35
CA PRO A 34 -23.57 -1.11 39.26
C PRO A 34 -23.63 -0.14 38.08
N LEU A 35 -23.24 1.14 38.28
CA LEU A 35 -23.42 2.20 37.27
C LEU A 35 -22.54 1.98 36.03
N LYS A 36 -21.42 1.25 36.15
CA LYS A 36 -20.48 0.90 35.06
C LYS A 36 -20.23 2.07 34.11
N LEU A 37 -19.50 3.08 34.58
CA LEU A 37 -19.21 4.28 33.80
C LEU A 37 -18.01 4.02 32.88
N ASP A 38 -18.27 3.93 31.57
CA ASP A 38 -17.34 3.46 30.51
C ASP A 38 -17.18 4.46 29.35
N TYR A 39 -17.62 5.69 29.54
CA TYR A 39 -17.62 6.78 28.57
C TYR A 39 -18.45 6.52 27.28
N THR A 40 -19.44 5.63 27.35
CA THR A 40 -20.42 5.40 26.26
C THR A 40 -21.70 6.22 26.42
N PRO A 41 -22.50 6.43 25.35
CA PRO A 41 -23.83 7.03 25.47
C PRO A 41 -24.74 6.32 26.48
N ASP A 42 -24.62 5.00 26.60
CA ASP A 42 -25.37 4.21 27.58
C ASP A 42 -25.02 4.58 29.03
N SER A 43 -23.78 5.00 29.30
CA SER A 43 -23.40 5.53 30.61
C SER A 43 -24.21 6.78 30.97
N ILE A 44 -24.50 7.66 30.01
CA ILE A 44 -25.33 8.85 30.26
C ILE A 44 -26.76 8.44 30.59
N GLN A 45 -27.30 7.44 29.90
CA GLN A 45 -28.62 6.89 30.21
C GLN A 45 -28.67 6.24 31.60
N ARG A 46 -27.59 5.56 32.03
CA ARG A 46 -27.46 5.00 33.38
C ARG A 46 -27.43 6.11 34.44
N ILE A 47 -26.69 7.19 34.20
CA ILE A 47 -26.68 8.38 35.07
C ILE A 47 -28.09 8.98 35.18
N ASN A 48 -28.79 9.20 34.06
CA ASN A 48 -30.16 9.72 34.08
C ASN A 48 -31.12 8.82 34.88
N ARG A 49 -31.02 7.50 34.74
CA ARG A 49 -31.80 6.55 35.56
C ARG A 49 -31.51 6.69 37.06
N LEU A 50 -30.24 6.84 37.42
CA LEU A 50 -29.83 7.07 38.81
C LEU A 50 -30.40 8.39 39.36
N LEU A 51 -30.28 9.48 38.61
CA LEU A 51 -30.79 10.79 39.03
C LEU A 51 -32.32 10.77 39.19
N LYS A 52 -33.03 10.07 38.30
CA LYS A 52 -34.48 9.82 38.43
C LYS A 52 -34.81 9.07 39.73
N GLN A 53 -34.06 8.02 40.06
CA GLN A 53 -34.25 7.26 41.31
C GLN A 53 -34.01 8.13 42.55
N ILE A 54 -32.93 8.89 42.59
CA ILE A 54 -32.62 9.80 43.70
C ILE A 54 -33.76 10.80 43.91
N ARG A 55 -34.27 11.37 42.81
CA ARG A 55 -35.36 12.35 42.81
C ARG A 55 -36.70 11.81 43.32
N THR A 56 -36.96 10.50 43.18
CA THR A 56 -38.21 9.91 43.73
C THR A 56 -38.29 9.95 45.25
N ASN A 57 -37.18 10.21 45.93
CA ASN A 57 -37.15 10.48 47.35
C ASN A 57 -37.15 12.00 47.60
N SER A 58 -38.26 12.53 48.11
CA SER A 58 -38.51 13.97 48.31
C SER A 58 -37.53 14.67 49.27
N GLU A 59 -36.71 13.93 50.01
CA GLU A 59 -35.68 14.48 50.89
C GLU A 59 -34.39 14.88 50.16
N TYR A 60 -34.22 14.48 48.89
CA TYR A 60 -32.97 14.63 48.14
C TYR A 60 -33.09 15.64 47.00
N THR A 61 -32.87 16.91 47.32
CA THR A 61 -32.62 17.99 46.34
C THR A 61 -31.12 18.25 46.18
N SER A 62 -30.72 18.83 45.04
CA SER A 62 -29.32 19.22 44.79
C SER A 62 -28.77 20.12 45.90
N ARG A 63 -29.59 21.04 46.42
CA ARG A 63 -29.26 21.91 47.56
C ARG A 63 -29.02 21.10 48.83
N SER A 64 -29.90 20.17 49.17
CA SER A 64 -29.78 19.34 50.39
C SER A 64 -28.56 18.40 50.34
N ILE A 65 -28.24 17.86 49.16
CA ILE A 65 -27.11 16.95 48.97
C ILE A 65 -25.78 17.70 49.03
N LYS A 66 -25.69 18.91 48.44
CA LYS A 66 -24.47 19.74 48.46
C LYS A 66 -24.04 20.19 49.86
N GLN A 67 -24.94 20.22 50.84
CA GLN A 67 -24.62 20.60 52.22
C GLN A 67 -23.69 19.60 52.91
N LYS A 68 -23.63 18.34 52.44
CA LYS A 68 -22.72 17.31 52.96
C LYS A 68 -21.49 17.19 52.05
N PRO A 69 -20.27 17.04 52.60
CA PRO A 69 -19.06 16.80 51.79
C PRO A 69 -19.21 15.63 50.82
N SER A 70 -19.81 14.53 51.26
CA SER A 70 -20.05 13.34 50.43
C SER A 70 -21.02 13.57 49.28
N GLY A 71 -21.99 14.47 49.45
CA GLY A 71 -22.95 14.84 48.42
C GLY A 71 -22.38 15.83 47.41
N LYS A 72 -21.53 16.77 47.85
CA LYS A 72 -20.73 17.61 46.95
C LYS A 72 -19.81 16.74 46.09
N ASN A 73 -19.08 15.81 46.69
CA ASN A 73 -18.23 14.87 45.96
C ASN A 73 -19.01 14.03 44.93
N PHE A 74 -20.25 13.62 45.24
CA PHE A 74 -21.11 12.90 44.29
C PHE A 74 -21.39 13.72 43.03
N ILE A 75 -21.82 14.98 43.19
CA ILE A 75 -22.12 15.88 42.07
C ILE A 75 -20.85 16.21 41.28
N ASP A 76 -19.76 16.54 41.97
CA ASP A 76 -18.49 16.90 41.34
C ASP A 76 -17.88 15.70 40.59
N THR A 77 -18.05 14.46 41.10
CA THR A 77 -17.60 13.24 40.39
C THR A 77 -18.40 13.01 39.11
N LEU A 78 -19.73 13.17 39.14
CA LEU A 78 -20.54 13.10 37.92
C LEU A 78 -20.17 14.22 36.95
N ALA A 79 -19.94 15.43 37.43
CA ALA A 79 -19.53 16.57 36.62
C ALA A 79 -18.20 16.29 35.91
N ALA A 80 -17.22 15.79 36.65
CA ALA A 80 -15.92 15.39 36.14
C ALA A 80 -16.05 14.29 35.07
N TYR A 81 -16.90 13.29 35.32
CA TYR A 81 -17.17 12.22 34.37
C TYR A 81 -17.81 12.73 33.06
N LEU A 82 -18.81 13.60 33.14
CA LEU A 82 -19.47 14.16 31.95
C LEU A 82 -18.52 15.06 31.14
N ALA A 83 -17.62 15.80 31.81
CA ALA A 83 -16.58 16.59 31.14
C ALA A 83 -15.60 15.67 30.40
N GLN A 84 -15.14 14.62 31.08
CA GLN A 84 -14.22 13.64 30.50
C GLN A 84 -14.88 12.83 29.37
N TYR A 85 -16.19 12.59 29.42
CA TYR A 85 -16.98 12.02 28.33
C TYR A 85 -16.95 12.93 27.09
N LEU A 86 -17.22 14.24 27.26
CA LEU A 86 -17.16 15.20 26.17
C LEU A 86 -15.74 15.27 25.58
N ALA A 87 -14.71 15.26 26.42
CA ALA A 87 -13.33 15.28 25.97
C ALA A 87 -12.95 14.02 25.17
N HIS A 88 -13.30 12.82 25.65
CA HIS A 88 -13.04 11.56 24.93
C HIS A 88 -13.78 11.49 23.60
N ARG A 89 -15.06 11.88 23.57
CA ARG A 89 -15.89 11.78 22.36
C ARG A 89 -15.51 12.83 21.33
N SER A 90 -15.08 14.01 21.76
CA SER A 90 -14.69 15.08 20.83
C SER A 90 -13.22 15.09 20.46
N GLY A 91 -12.34 14.48 21.26
CA GLY A 91 -10.89 14.61 21.15
C GLY A 91 -10.33 15.95 21.67
N VAL A 92 -11.19 16.82 22.21
CA VAL A 92 -10.82 18.17 22.65
C VAL A 92 -10.70 18.23 24.16
N ALA A 93 -9.61 18.83 24.66
CA ALA A 93 -9.44 19.02 26.10
C ALA A 93 -10.45 20.03 26.68
N THR A 94 -10.87 19.80 27.92
CA THR A 94 -11.78 20.68 28.67
C THR A 94 -11.04 21.46 29.74
N GLU A 95 -11.28 22.76 29.82
CA GLU A 95 -10.77 23.64 30.88
C GLU A 95 -11.86 23.91 31.92
N TRP A 96 -11.53 23.81 33.21
CA TRP A 96 -12.48 24.03 34.30
C TRP A 96 -12.47 25.47 34.78
N HIS A 97 -13.66 26.03 35.00
CA HIS A 97 -13.86 27.33 35.66
C HIS A 97 -14.29 27.14 37.12
N GLU A 98 -14.05 28.17 37.96
CA GLU A 98 -14.34 28.11 39.41
C GLU A 98 -15.82 27.87 39.74
N ASP A 99 -16.73 28.23 38.83
CA ASP A 99 -18.17 28.03 38.99
C ASP A 99 -18.63 26.59 38.69
N GLY A 100 -17.70 25.70 38.29
CA GLY A 100 -18.00 24.32 37.92
C GLY A 100 -18.52 24.17 36.50
N SER A 101 -18.36 25.18 35.65
CA SER A 101 -18.49 25.06 34.20
C SER A 101 -17.19 24.57 33.56
N ILE A 102 -17.30 24.04 32.35
CA ILE A 102 -16.16 23.66 31.51
C ILE A 102 -16.16 24.49 30.22
N SER A 103 -14.99 24.78 29.66
CA SER A 103 -14.85 25.33 28.31
C SER A 103 -13.98 24.46 27.42
N THR A 104 -14.23 24.52 26.12
CA THR A 104 -13.48 23.80 25.06
C THR A 104 -13.01 24.78 23.98
N GLY A 105 -12.50 25.92 24.42
CA GLY A 105 -12.15 27.07 23.56
C GLY A 105 -13.33 28.03 23.38
N THR A 106 -14.21 27.77 22.43
CA THR A 106 -15.27 28.71 22.00
C THR A 106 -16.62 28.53 22.70
N THR A 107 -16.78 27.44 23.47
CA THR A 107 -18.06 27.08 24.10
C THR A 107 -17.84 26.82 25.59
N THR A 108 -18.71 27.36 26.43
CA THR A 108 -18.74 27.10 27.88
C THR A 108 -20.01 26.34 28.23
N TYR A 109 -19.87 25.27 29.00
CA TYR A 109 -20.96 24.39 29.40
C TYR A 109 -21.07 24.30 30.93
N PRO A 110 -22.22 24.68 31.53
CA PRO A 110 -22.42 24.68 32.97
C PRO A 110 -22.74 23.26 33.48
N ILE A 111 -21.73 22.39 33.50
CA ILE A 111 -21.91 20.94 33.69
C ILE A 111 -22.41 20.57 35.09
N VAL A 112 -21.88 21.23 36.14
CA VAL A 112 -22.35 21.04 37.52
C VAL A 112 -23.81 21.49 37.66
N GLN A 113 -24.17 22.61 37.05
CA GLN A 113 -25.54 23.13 37.08
C GLN A 113 -26.51 22.19 36.35
N THR A 114 -26.09 21.60 35.23
CA THR A 114 -26.90 20.63 34.47
C THR A 114 -27.26 19.43 35.33
N ILE A 115 -26.29 18.87 36.08
CA ILE A 115 -26.56 17.77 37.02
C ILE A 115 -27.55 18.19 38.10
N CYS A 116 -27.37 19.38 38.67
CA CYS A 116 -28.28 19.88 39.70
C CYS A 116 -29.71 20.06 39.18
N GLN A 117 -29.87 20.57 37.96
CA GLN A 117 -31.17 20.71 37.31
C GLN A 117 -31.81 19.35 37.05
N ALA A 118 -31.05 18.36 36.58
CA ALA A 118 -31.56 16.99 36.36
C ALA A 118 -32.00 16.31 37.66
N MET A 119 -31.34 16.62 38.78
CA MET A 119 -31.74 16.15 40.11
C MET A 119 -33.02 16.83 40.61
N ASP A 120 -33.15 18.15 40.43
CA ASP A 120 -34.23 18.94 41.03
C ASP A 120 -35.52 18.95 40.19
N ARG A 121 -35.42 18.77 38.88
CA ARG A 121 -36.55 18.94 37.95
C ARG A 121 -36.99 17.61 37.33
N PRO A 122 -38.29 17.26 37.37
CA PRO A 122 -38.80 15.99 36.84
C PRO A 122 -38.64 15.83 35.32
N ASP A 123 -38.65 16.95 34.60
CA ASP A 123 -38.61 17.10 33.15
C ASP A 123 -37.18 17.26 32.58
N CYS A 124 -36.15 17.33 33.42
CA CYS A 124 -34.77 17.50 32.98
C CYS A 124 -33.97 16.19 33.07
N ASP A 125 -33.53 15.70 31.91
CA ASP A 125 -32.50 14.66 31.80
C ASP A 125 -31.21 15.31 31.27
N ILE A 126 -30.07 14.73 31.64
CA ILE A 126 -28.78 15.13 31.09
C ILE A 126 -28.72 14.67 29.63
N ASN A 127 -28.62 15.62 28.71
CA ASN A 127 -28.39 15.37 27.29
C ASN A 127 -27.11 16.11 26.86
N LEU A 128 -26.12 15.34 26.40
CA LEU A 128 -24.82 15.84 25.96
C LEU A 128 -24.68 15.92 24.44
N ASP A 129 -25.70 15.57 23.67
CA ASP A 129 -25.61 15.55 22.20
C ASP A 129 -25.45 16.96 21.64
N LYS A 130 -26.15 17.97 22.20
CA LYS A 130 -25.99 19.38 21.81
C LYS A 130 -24.60 19.93 22.19
N PRO A 131 -24.11 19.80 23.44
CA PRO A 131 -22.74 20.19 23.78
C PRO A 131 -21.69 19.49 22.91
N LEU A 132 -21.82 18.18 22.70
CA LEU A 132 -20.91 17.42 21.85
C LEU A 132 -20.94 17.91 20.40
N TRP A 133 -22.13 18.14 19.85
CA TRP A 133 -22.31 18.72 18.51
C TRP A 133 -21.64 20.08 18.38
N GLN A 134 -21.77 20.96 19.38
CA GLN A 134 -21.11 22.28 19.37
C GLN A 134 -19.58 22.13 19.34
N ILE A 135 -19.01 21.28 20.18
CA ILE A 135 -17.56 21.05 20.21
C ILE A 135 -17.08 20.53 18.85
N LEU A 136 -17.75 19.50 18.32
CA LEU A 136 -17.39 18.88 17.05
C LEU A 136 -17.50 19.83 15.85
N CYS A 137 -18.50 20.71 15.84
CA CYS A 137 -18.75 21.66 14.76
C CYS A 137 -17.82 22.88 14.78
N PHE A 138 -17.44 23.37 15.96
CA PHE A 138 -16.76 24.67 16.10
C PHE A 138 -15.31 24.57 16.55
N ASN A 139 -14.88 23.45 17.12
CA ASN A 139 -13.48 23.26 17.48
C ASN A 139 -12.72 22.60 16.32
N ILE A 140 -11.60 23.21 15.96
CA ILE A 140 -10.77 22.80 14.82
C ILE A 140 -10.02 21.49 15.06
N GLU A 141 -9.71 21.17 16.32
CA GLU A 141 -9.00 19.95 16.71
C GLU A 141 -9.94 18.75 16.86
N ALA A 142 -11.26 18.99 16.85
CA ALA A 142 -12.23 17.95 17.14
C ALA A 142 -12.22 16.78 16.13
N HIS A 143 -12.51 15.59 16.64
CA HIS A 143 -12.59 14.33 15.90
C HIS A 143 -13.76 14.31 14.91
N LYS A 144 -13.48 14.54 13.63
CA LYS A 144 -14.53 14.66 12.60
C LYS A 144 -15.25 13.34 12.28
N HIS A 145 -14.64 12.17 12.52
CA HIS A 145 -15.34 10.88 12.43
C HIS A 145 -16.50 10.77 13.43
N THR A 146 -16.36 11.33 14.65
CA THR A 146 -17.45 11.31 15.63
C THR A 146 -18.58 12.26 15.21
N LEU A 147 -18.25 13.38 14.55
CA LEU A 147 -19.25 14.27 13.95
C LEU A 147 -20.01 13.58 12.81
N ARG A 148 -19.30 12.83 11.96
CA ARG A 148 -19.91 12.00 10.91
C ARG A 148 -20.92 11.03 11.50
N ASP A 149 -20.56 10.29 12.54
CA ASP A 149 -21.48 9.33 13.16
C ASP A 149 -22.69 10.02 13.81
N LEU A 150 -22.47 11.17 14.46
CA LEU A 150 -23.53 11.96 15.08
C LEU A 150 -24.52 12.54 14.05
N ILE A 151 -24.06 12.91 12.86
CA ILE A 151 -24.92 13.50 11.82
C ILE A 151 -25.47 12.42 10.88
N LEU A 152 -24.59 11.75 10.13
CA LEU A 152 -24.98 10.78 9.13
C LEU A 152 -25.53 9.51 9.78
N GLY A 153 -24.87 9.00 10.82
CA GLY A 153 -25.31 7.80 11.53
C GLY A 153 -26.70 7.96 12.16
N ASN A 154 -26.94 9.06 12.87
CA ASN A 154 -28.25 9.35 13.44
C ASN A 154 -29.33 9.53 12.35
N PHE A 155 -29.00 10.23 11.26
CA PHE A 155 -29.94 10.41 10.15
C PHE A 155 -30.37 9.07 9.53
N LEU A 156 -29.41 8.19 9.20
CA LEU A 156 -29.68 6.87 8.62
C LEU A 156 -30.47 5.98 9.59
N ASN A 157 -30.20 6.09 10.89
CA ASN A 157 -30.95 5.39 11.94
C ASN A 157 -32.28 6.06 12.33
N LYS A 158 -32.70 7.10 11.60
CA LYS A 158 -33.94 7.87 11.85
C LYS A 158 -34.04 8.45 13.25
N GLN A 159 -32.89 8.80 13.84
CA GLN A 159 -32.79 9.47 15.12
C GLN A 159 -32.79 11.00 14.93
N SER A 160 -33.22 11.74 15.96
CA SER A 160 -33.22 13.19 15.94
C SER A 160 -31.79 13.74 15.93
N LEU A 161 -31.53 14.75 15.10
CA LEU A 161 -30.26 15.48 15.11
C LEU A 161 -30.28 16.62 16.15
N PRO A 162 -29.16 16.88 16.84
CA PRO A 162 -29.02 18.07 17.67
C PRO A 162 -29.26 19.33 16.84
N GLU A 163 -30.07 20.26 17.35
CA GLU A 163 -30.46 21.50 16.65
C GLU A 163 -31.26 21.32 15.33
N GLY A 164 -31.77 20.11 15.06
CA GLY A 164 -32.68 19.84 13.94
C GLY A 164 -32.00 19.71 12.58
N LEU A 165 -32.80 19.53 11.53
CA LEU A 165 -32.33 19.32 10.15
C LEU A 165 -33.19 20.14 9.18
N ALA A 166 -32.54 21.01 8.40
CA ALA A 166 -33.23 21.78 7.37
C ALA A 166 -33.67 20.86 6.21
N SER A 167 -34.78 21.21 5.56
CA SER A 167 -35.30 20.50 4.39
C SER A 167 -35.57 19.00 4.60
N SER A 168 -35.88 18.59 5.83
CA SER A 168 -36.09 17.18 6.20
C SER A 168 -37.14 16.47 5.35
N SER A 169 -38.25 17.15 5.01
CA SER A 169 -39.29 16.61 4.11
C SER A 169 -38.77 16.32 2.71
N ALA A 170 -37.91 17.18 2.16
CA ALA A 170 -37.34 16.99 0.83
C ALA A 170 -36.32 15.84 0.80
N LEU A 171 -35.57 15.65 1.89
CA LEU A 171 -34.63 14.53 2.03
C LEU A 171 -35.31 13.16 2.06
N THR A 172 -36.57 13.05 2.50
CA THR A 172 -37.29 11.76 2.52
C THR A 172 -37.49 11.13 1.15
N SER A 173 -37.33 11.90 0.07
CA SER A 173 -37.45 11.43 -1.31
C SER A 173 -36.19 10.74 -1.85
N ILE A 174 -35.10 10.77 -1.09
CA ILE A 174 -33.79 10.21 -1.47
C ILE A 174 -33.59 8.88 -0.75
N ALA A 175 -33.08 7.87 -1.46
CA ALA A 175 -32.94 6.52 -0.91
C ALA A 175 -31.82 6.37 0.15
N PHE A 176 -30.78 7.20 0.07
CA PHE A 176 -29.59 7.15 0.93
C PHE A 176 -28.93 5.75 1.00
N ASP A 177 -28.78 5.10 -0.14
CA ASP A 177 -28.27 3.72 -0.30
C ASP A 177 -26.80 3.64 -0.76
N PHE A 178 -26.09 4.77 -0.74
CA PHE A 178 -24.71 4.93 -1.22
C PHE A 178 -24.50 4.55 -2.70
N SER A 179 -25.56 4.67 -3.52
CA SER A 179 -25.49 4.47 -4.98
C SER A 179 -25.23 5.77 -5.74
N GLU A 180 -24.76 5.68 -6.99
CA GLU A 180 -24.73 6.83 -7.90
C GLU A 180 -26.13 7.43 -8.12
N THR A 181 -27.19 6.62 -8.05
CA THR A 181 -28.56 7.12 -8.18
C THR A 181 -28.92 8.06 -7.04
N SER A 182 -28.46 7.76 -5.82
CA SER A 182 -28.67 8.64 -4.67
C SER A 182 -27.91 9.98 -4.81
N LEU A 183 -26.71 9.98 -5.41
CA LEU A 183 -25.97 11.20 -5.73
C LEU A 183 -26.74 12.07 -6.73
N GLN A 184 -27.27 11.46 -7.80
CA GLN A 184 -28.10 12.18 -8.77
C GLN A 184 -29.38 12.77 -8.15
N GLN A 185 -29.98 12.08 -7.18
CA GLN A 185 -31.13 12.59 -6.43
C GLN A 185 -30.76 13.78 -5.55
N ILE A 186 -29.59 13.73 -4.90
CA ILE A 186 -29.03 14.85 -4.13
C ILE A 186 -28.76 16.05 -5.05
N ASP A 187 -28.15 15.84 -6.21
CA ASP A 187 -27.88 16.91 -7.18
C ASP A 187 -29.17 17.64 -7.60
N LYS A 188 -30.24 16.87 -7.87
CA LYS A 188 -31.57 17.43 -8.18
C LYS A 188 -32.15 18.21 -7.00
N LEU A 189 -32.02 17.69 -5.78
CA LEU A 189 -32.49 18.39 -4.58
C LEU A 189 -31.75 19.73 -4.40
N VAL A 190 -30.42 19.74 -4.52
CA VAL A 190 -29.63 20.96 -4.38
C VAL A 190 -30.00 21.99 -5.45
N GLN A 191 -30.20 21.56 -6.70
CA GLN A 191 -30.69 22.44 -7.77
C GLN A 191 -32.06 23.05 -7.46
N LEU A 192 -33.00 22.27 -6.90
CA LEU A 192 -34.32 22.77 -6.49
C LEU A 192 -34.20 23.80 -5.35
N LEU A 193 -33.39 23.49 -4.34
CA LEU A 193 -33.15 24.39 -3.20
C LEU A 193 -32.46 25.69 -3.62
N SER A 194 -31.52 25.62 -4.57
CA SER A 194 -30.82 26.78 -5.11
C SER A 194 -31.76 27.68 -5.94
N LYS A 195 -32.60 27.09 -6.80
CA LYS A 195 -33.59 27.83 -7.62
C LYS A 195 -34.65 28.54 -6.78
N HIS A 196 -35.14 27.91 -5.71
CA HIS A 196 -36.19 28.48 -4.87
C HIS A 196 -35.73 29.67 -4.03
N ASN A 197 -34.43 29.80 -3.74
CA ASN A 197 -33.92 30.75 -2.75
C ASN A 197 -32.91 31.78 -3.33
N HIS A 198 -32.62 31.76 -4.63
CA HIS A 198 -31.66 32.68 -5.29
C HIS A 198 -30.32 32.80 -4.53
N LEU A 199 -29.68 31.67 -4.26
CA LEU A 199 -28.57 31.58 -3.30
C LEU A 199 -27.25 32.04 -3.90
N TYR A 200 -26.60 33.00 -3.23
CA TYR A 200 -25.21 33.42 -3.47
C TYR A 200 -24.28 32.79 -2.41
N PRO A 201 -22.96 32.68 -2.65
CA PRO A 201 -22.01 32.11 -1.69
C PRO A 201 -22.10 32.69 -0.28
N ASP A 202 -22.24 34.01 -0.16
CA ASP A 202 -22.38 34.70 1.13
C ASP A 202 -23.64 34.25 1.88
N THR A 203 -24.71 33.93 1.16
CA THR A 203 -25.96 33.42 1.76
C THR A 203 -25.78 32.01 2.32
N ILE A 204 -25.11 31.14 1.57
CA ILE A 204 -24.81 29.77 2.02
C ILE A 204 -23.90 29.78 3.25
N ARG A 205 -22.88 30.65 3.25
CA ARG A 205 -21.99 30.86 4.40
C ARG A 205 -22.71 31.44 5.60
N ALA A 206 -23.61 32.41 5.39
CA ALA A 206 -24.46 32.93 6.45
C ALA A 206 -25.38 31.85 7.02
N TRP A 207 -25.98 31.00 6.19
CA TRP A 207 -26.84 29.90 6.66
C TRP A 207 -26.08 28.87 7.47
N ALA A 208 -24.89 28.48 7.04
CA ALA A 208 -24.05 27.55 7.78
C ALA A 208 -23.67 28.09 9.17
N THR A 209 -23.47 29.40 9.31
CA THR A 209 -23.05 30.03 10.57
C THR A 209 -24.22 30.41 11.48
N GLN A 210 -25.33 30.89 10.92
CA GLN A 210 -26.45 31.46 11.66
C GLN A 210 -27.59 30.47 11.91
N SER A 211 -27.68 29.39 11.13
CA SER A 211 -28.74 28.38 11.25
C SER A 211 -28.18 26.97 11.48
N PRO A 212 -28.26 26.45 12.72
CA PRO A 212 -27.81 25.09 13.04
C PRO A 212 -28.43 24.00 12.16
N SER A 213 -29.71 24.12 11.80
CA SER A 213 -30.40 23.14 10.96
C SER A 213 -29.86 23.08 9.53
N TYR A 214 -29.43 24.22 8.96
CA TYR A 214 -28.77 24.26 7.66
C TYR A 214 -27.32 23.77 7.74
N ARG A 215 -26.60 24.06 8.83
CA ARG A 215 -25.28 23.45 9.10
C ARG A 215 -25.36 21.93 9.07
N ASN A 216 -26.36 21.35 9.74
CA ASN A 216 -26.58 19.91 9.73
C ASN A 216 -26.92 19.37 8.35
N LEU A 217 -27.67 20.11 7.53
CA LEU A 217 -27.92 19.75 6.13
C LEU A 217 -26.60 19.68 5.34
N PHE A 218 -25.73 20.69 5.44
CA PHE A 218 -24.46 20.69 4.72
C PHE A 218 -23.52 19.58 5.20
N LEU A 219 -23.44 19.35 6.51
CA LEU A 219 -22.69 18.23 7.08
C LEU A 219 -23.21 16.88 6.59
N LEU A 220 -24.53 16.69 6.62
CA LEU A 220 -25.16 15.46 6.15
C LEU A 220 -24.84 15.18 4.69
N LEU A 221 -25.01 16.19 3.82
CA LEU A 221 -24.67 16.08 2.41
C LEU A 221 -23.18 15.81 2.22
N GLY A 222 -22.31 16.54 2.89
CA GLY A 222 -20.86 16.36 2.78
C GLY A 222 -20.40 14.96 3.19
N PHE A 223 -20.83 14.48 4.36
CA PHE A 223 -20.50 13.13 4.81
C PHE A 223 -21.06 12.07 3.88
N TYR A 224 -22.34 12.17 3.51
CA TYR A 224 -22.96 11.18 2.65
C TYR A 224 -22.32 11.11 1.25
N ILE A 225 -22.08 12.28 0.63
CA ILE A 225 -21.43 12.34 -0.69
C ILE A 225 -20.02 11.77 -0.60
N GLY A 226 -19.22 12.15 0.40
CA GLY A 226 -17.86 11.63 0.57
C GLY A 226 -17.81 10.11 0.77
N GLU A 227 -18.69 9.56 1.61
CA GLU A 227 -18.80 8.11 1.83
C GLU A 227 -19.23 7.38 0.56
N THR A 228 -20.21 7.94 -0.16
CA THR A 228 -20.70 7.37 -1.42
C THR A 228 -19.60 7.40 -2.48
N VAL A 229 -18.89 8.52 -2.65
CA VAL A 229 -17.77 8.64 -3.60
C VAL A 229 -16.67 7.64 -3.27
N ALA A 230 -16.26 7.53 -2.00
CA ALA A 230 -15.27 6.55 -1.58
C ALA A 230 -15.71 5.12 -1.92
N GLN A 231 -16.96 4.77 -1.62
CA GLN A 231 -17.52 3.45 -1.94
C GLN A 231 -17.57 3.18 -3.45
N GLN A 232 -17.97 4.15 -4.26
CA GLN A 232 -18.02 4.02 -5.73
C GLN A 232 -16.64 3.95 -6.38
N LEU A 233 -15.59 4.46 -5.70
CA LEU A 233 -14.20 4.34 -6.11
C LEU A 233 -13.49 3.10 -5.53
N GLY A 234 -14.15 2.33 -4.66
CA GLY A 234 -13.52 1.20 -3.97
C GLY A 234 -12.47 1.64 -2.93
N GLN A 235 -12.60 2.84 -2.38
CA GLN A 235 -11.65 3.48 -1.47
C GLN A 235 -12.17 3.56 -0.05
N THR A 236 -11.25 3.62 0.91
CA THR A 236 -11.57 3.96 2.30
C THR A 236 -11.46 5.46 2.51
N ILE A 237 -12.45 6.05 3.19
CA ILE A 237 -12.44 7.47 3.54
C ILE A 237 -12.10 7.68 5.01
N MET A 238 -11.18 8.62 5.27
CA MET A 238 -10.86 9.08 6.62
C MET A 238 -11.31 10.52 6.79
N TRP A 239 -12.10 10.78 7.83
CA TRP A 239 -12.61 12.10 8.16
C TRP A 239 -11.67 12.85 9.09
N ASN A 240 -11.02 13.87 8.54
CA ASN A 240 -10.03 14.69 9.21
C ASN A 240 -10.50 16.15 9.35
N ASN A 241 -9.77 16.90 10.17
CA ASN A 241 -9.96 18.33 10.33
C ASN A 241 -9.07 19.14 9.36
N ALA A 242 -9.20 20.47 9.40
CA ALA A 242 -8.45 21.38 8.53
C ALA A 242 -6.92 21.29 8.67
N HIS A 243 -6.38 20.78 9.79
CA HIS A 243 -4.93 20.58 9.94
C HIS A 243 -4.39 19.59 8.91
N ARG A 244 -5.17 18.55 8.58
CA ARG A 244 -4.76 17.56 7.58
C ARG A 244 -4.61 18.17 6.18
N LEU A 245 -5.53 19.06 5.80
CA LEU A 245 -5.45 19.79 4.54
C LEU A 245 -4.24 20.73 4.53
N ALA A 246 -3.98 21.43 5.65
CA ALA A 246 -2.82 22.30 5.82
C ALA A 246 -1.49 21.53 5.73
N GLU A 247 -1.39 20.33 6.32
CA GLU A 247 -0.22 19.46 6.22
C GLU A 247 0.12 19.09 4.77
N VAL A 248 -0.91 18.72 3.99
CA VAL A 248 -0.72 18.27 2.60
C VAL A 248 -0.43 19.44 1.66
N THR A 249 -1.17 20.54 1.81
CA THR A 249 -1.05 21.72 0.93
C THR A 249 0.09 22.67 1.34
N LYS A 250 0.64 22.50 2.56
CA LYS A 250 1.60 23.42 3.19
C LYS A 250 1.06 24.85 3.35
N GLN A 251 -0.26 25.01 3.41
CA GLN A 251 -0.94 26.29 3.62
C GLN A 251 -1.37 26.43 5.10
N PRO A 252 -1.58 27.66 5.60
CA PRO A 252 -2.09 27.86 6.95
C PRO A 252 -3.48 27.24 7.12
N VAL A 253 -3.76 26.79 8.35
CA VAL A 253 -5.06 26.18 8.68
C VAL A 253 -6.16 27.24 8.58
N SER A 254 -7.16 26.98 7.74
CA SER A 254 -8.34 27.83 7.60
C SER A 254 -9.32 27.59 8.77
N PRO A 255 -9.79 28.65 9.45
CA PRO A 255 -10.85 28.53 10.45
C PRO A 255 -12.25 28.43 9.84
N ASP A 256 -12.37 28.42 8.51
CA ASP A 256 -13.66 28.40 7.82
C ASP A 256 -14.38 27.06 7.97
N PHE A 257 -15.70 27.12 8.10
CA PHE A 257 -16.54 25.94 8.25
C PHE A 257 -16.44 25.01 7.03
N PHE A 258 -16.41 25.56 5.81
CA PHE A 258 -16.37 24.74 4.60
C PHE A 258 -15.01 24.06 4.34
N ASP A 259 -13.95 24.54 5.00
CA ASP A 259 -12.64 23.89 5.03
C ASP A 259 -12.48 22.91 6.21
N SER A 260 -13.43 22.89 7.14
CA SER A 260 -13.26 22.22 8.44
C SER A 260 -13.42 20.69 8.39
N ILE A 261 -14.03 20.16 7.34
CA ILE A 261 -14.28 18.73 7.14
C ILE A 261 -13.54 18.25 5.90
N VAL A 262 -12.52 17.45 6.14
CA VAL A 262 -11.57 17.00 5.12
C VAL A 262 -11.72 15.50 4.94
N ALA A 263 -12.03 15.06 3.72
CA ALA A 263 -11.95 13.67 3.33
C ALA A 263 -10.54 13.35 2.84
N ASP A 264 -9.93 12.31 3.40
CA ASP A 264 -8.69 11.71 2.92
C ASP A 264 -9.03 10.32 2.36
N PHE A 265 -8.84 10.14 1.05
CA PHE A 265 -9.18 8.92 0.33
C PHE A 265 -8.05 7.88 0.32
N GLY A 266 -6.93 8.14 1.03
CA GLY A 266 -5.82 7.21 1.18
C GLY A 266 -4.89 7.06 -0.04
N ASN A 267 -5.26 7.64 -1.19
CA ASN A 267 -4.46 7.70 -2.42
C ASN A 267 -3.65 9.01 -2.55
N GLY A 268 -3.59 9.83 -1.50
CA GLY A 268 -2.98 11.16 -1.51
C GLY A 268 -3.94 12.29 -1.91
N ILE A 269 -5.17 11.98 -2.32
CA ILE A 269 -6.22 12.96 -2.56
C ILE A 269 -6.85 13.34 -1.22
N VAL A 270 -6.71 14.62 -0.87
CA VAL A 270 -7.28 15.22 0.33
C VAL A 270 -8.19 16.36 -0.09
N THR A 271 -9.48 16.27 0.25
CA THR A 271 -10.49 17.21 -0.26
C THR A 271 -11.35 17.79 0.87
N PRO A 272 -11.49 19.12 0.98
CA PRO A 272 -12.49 19.73 1.85
C PRO A 272 -13.89 19.52 1.26
N VAL A 273 -14.61 18.49 1.71
CA VAL A 273 -15.86 18.05 1.06
C VAL A 273 -16.98 19.09 1.18
N LEU A 274 -16.98 19.88 2.24
CA LEU A 274 -17.97 20.93 2.41
C LEU A 274 -17.80 22.06 1.37
N ASN A 275 -16.59 22.35 0.89
CA ASN A 275 -16.41 23.27 -0.25
C ASN A 275 -17.09 22.75 -1.51
N ILE A 276 -17.08 21.43 -1.75
CA ILE A 276 -17.83 20.83 -2.86
C ILE A 276 -19.33 21.06 -2.66
N VAL A 277 -19.84 20.82 -1.46
CA VAL A 277 -21.25 21.10 -1.13
C VAL A 277 -21.59 22.58 -1.34
N GLU A 278 -20.77 23.51 -0.88
CA GLU A 278 -20.96 24.95 -1.11
C GLU A 278 -21.04 25.26 -2.61
N GLN A 279 -20.10 24.72 -3.39
CA GLN A 279 -20.07 24.90 -4.83
C GLN A 279 -21.30 24.30 -5.52
N MET A 280 -21.84 23.17 -5.06
CA MET A 280 -23.08 22.61 -5.62
C MET A 280 -24.28 23.55 -5.46
N PHE A 281 -24.34 24.33 -4.37
CA PHE A 281 -25.42 25.31 -4.17
C PHE A 281 -25.25 26.59 -4.99
N THR A 282 -24.01 26.96 -5.31
CA THR A 282 -23.65 28.28 -5.84
C THR A 282 -23.20 28.26 -7.30
N ASN A 283 -22.77 27.11 -7.81
CA ASN A 283 -22.30 26.90 -9.16
C ASN A 283 -23.08 25.76 -9.83
N PRO A 284 -23.90 26.03 -10.86
CA PRO A 284 -24.72 25.02 -11.52
C PRO A 284 -23.91 23.95 -12.25
N ASN A 285 -22.62 24.17 -12.49
CA ASN A 285 -21.72 23.22 -13.14
C ASN A 285 -21.09 22.21 -12.16
N VAL A 286 -21.24 22.42 -10.85
CA VAL A 286 -20.70 21.52 -9.83
C VAL A 286 -21.81 20.61 -9.31
N SER A 287 -21.53 19.32 -9.28
CA SER A 287 -22.45 18.27 -8.82
C SER A 287 -21.66 17.18 -8.11
N SER A 288 -22.35 16.40 -7.26
CA SER A 288 -21.75 15.25 -6.58
C SER A 288 -21.34 14.16 -7.57
N MET A 289 -22.14 13.92 -8.62
CA MET A 289 -21.75 13.06 -9.74
C MET A 289 -20.55 13.60 -10.51
N GLY A 290 -20.52 14.90 -10.80
CA GLY A 290 -19.39 15.53 -11.48
C GLY A 290 -18.08 15.45 -10.68
N TRP A 291 -18.17 15.50 -9.35
CA TRP A 291 -17.01 15.28 -8.48
C TRP A 291 -16.52 13.83 -8.50
N LEU A 292 -17.45 12.86 -8.46
CA LEU A 292 -17.12 11.44 -8.64
C LEU A 292 -16.42 11.19 -9.99
N ASP A 293 -16.97 11.74 -11.08
CA ASP A 293 -16.42 11.60 -12.42
C ASP A 293 -15.06 12.31 -12.54
N TYR A 294 -14.90 13.48 -11.93
CA TYR A 294 -13.60 14.17 -11.86
C TYR A 294 -12.55 13.33 -11.15
N LEU A 295 -12.87 12.71 -10.01
CA LEU A 295 -11.92 11.86 -9.29
C LEU A 295 -11.59 10.59 -10.07
N ARG A 296 -12.58 9.96 -10.72
CA ARG A 296 -12.34 8.87 -11.69
C ARG A 296 -11.39 9.32 -12.80
N HIS A 297 -11.58 10.53 -13.30
CA HIS A 297 -10.75 11.12 -14.36
C HIS A 297 -9.35 11.51 -13.88
N GLU A 298 -9.16 12.04 -12.69
CA GLU A 298 -7.84 12.34 -12.09
C GLU A 298 -7.04 11.06 -11.81
N GLU A 299 -7.69 9.99 -11.36
CA GLU A 299 -7.05 8.67 -11.19
C GLU A 299 -6.62 8.05 -12.52
N THR A 300 -7.42 8.24 -13.57
CA THR A 300 -7.05 7.81 -14.93
C THR A 300 -5.98 8.72 -15.56
N HIS A 301 -6.05 10.04 -15.40
CA HIS A 301 -5.11 11.00 -16.01
C HIS A 301 -3.73 11.02 -15.33
N SER A 302 -3.65 10.88 -14.00
CA SER A 302 -2.38 10.77 -13.28
C SER A 302 -1.62 9.48 -13.64
N ALA A 303 -2.34 8.44 -14.06
CA ALA A 303 -1.76 7.22 -14.58
C ALA A 303 -1.39 7.32 -16.07
N GLU A 304 -2.15 8.04 -16.90
CA GLU A 304 -2.03 8.02 -18.37
C GLU A 304 -1.09 9.08 -18.97
N GLN A 305 -0.85 10.22 -18.31
CA GLN A 305 -0.09 11.33 -18.93
C GLN A 305 1.41 11.37 -18.60
N THR A 306 1.87 10.64 -17.60
CA THR A 306 3.31 10.46 -17.37
C THR A 306 3.65 9.02 -17.68
N PRO A 307 4.46 8.72 -18.71
CA PRO A 307 5.02 7.38 -18.89
C PRO A 307 5.69 7.01 -17.58
N ASP A 308 5.14 6.01 -16.88
CA ASP A 308 5.78 5.45 -15.71
C ASP A 308 7.05 4.74 -16.20
N ASN A 309 8.14 5.48 -16.32
CA ASN A 309 9.45 4.97 -16.69
C ASN A 309 10.11 4.20 -15.53
N THR A 310 9.36 3.94 -14.45
CA THR A 310 9.84 3.15 -13.33
C THR A 310 10.14 1.73 -13.79
N ASP A 311 11.43 1.38 -13.79
CA ASP A 311 11.86 0.01 -14.02
C ASP A 311 11.57 -0.83 -12.76
N MET A 312 10.40 -1.48 -12.75
CA MET A 312 9.97 -2.36 -11.67
C MET A 312 10.96 -3.51 -11.41
N ASN A 313 11.73 -3.93 -12.43
CA ASN A 313 12.74 -4.97 -12.25
C ASN A 313 13.92 -4.45 -11.43
N GLN A 314 14.31 -3.18 -11.62
CA GLN A 314 15.34 -2.54 -10.81
C GLN A 314 14.87 -2.33 -9.36
N ILE A 315 13.61 -1.92 -9.16
CA ILE A 315 13.03 -1.79 -7.82
C ILE A 315 12.98 -3.15 -7.10
N ALA A 316 12.45 -4.18 -7.75
CA ALA A 316 12.36 -5.52 -7.19
C ALA A 316 13.73 -6.05 -6.76
N ARG A 317 14.75 -5.77 -7.57
CA ARG A 317 16.14 -6.13 -7.28
C ARG A 317 16.68 -5.37 -6.08
N ARG A 318 16.54 -4.03 -6.06
CA ARG A 318 16.98 -3.19 -4.93
C ARG A 318 16.34 -3.62 -3.62
N ALA A 319 15.02 -3.88 -3.63
CA ALA A 319 14.28 -4.28 -2.45
C ALA A 319 14.78 -5.61 -1.89
N VAL A 320 14.74 -6.67 -2.69
CA VAL A 320 15.03 -8.04 -2.20
C VAL A 320 16.53 -8.27 -2.04
N ASP A 321 17.37 -7.90 -3.00
CA ASP A 321 18.82 -8.10 -2.88
C ASP A 321 19.39 -7.20 -1.79
N GLY A 322 18.93 -5.94 -1.74
CA GLY A 322 19.35 -4.99 -0.71
C GLY A 322 18.99 -5.47 0.68
N PHE A 323 17.80 -6.06 0.86
CA PHE A 323 17.38 -6.62 2.14
C PHE A 323 18.22 -7.82 2.56
N ILE A 324 18.42 -8.79 1.64
CA ILE A 324 19.23 -9.99 1.90
C ILE A 324 20.68 -9.61 2.24
N ARG A 325 21.25 -8.62 1.56
CA ARG A 325 22.66 -8.22 1.70
C ARG A 325 22.91 -7.16 2.75
N GLN A 326 21.86 -6.51 3.26
CA GLN A 326 21.95 -5.33 4.13
C GLN A 326 22.66 -4.13 3.47
N GLN A 327 22.74 -4.13 2.14
CA GLN A 327 23.40 -3.10 1.36
C GLN A 327 22.73 -2.99 -0.01
N SER A 328 22.37 -1.77 -0.43
CA SER A 328 21.78 -1.57 -1.76
C SER A 328 22.79 -1.94 -2.85
N PRO A 329 22.36 -2.64 -3.93
CA PRO A 329 23.23 -3.00 -5.05
C PRO A 329 23.93 -1.81 -5.74
N ASP A 330 23.41 -0.60 -5.58
CA ASP A 330 23.92 0.64 -6.18
C ASP A 330 24.43 1.66 -5.14
N GLY A 331 24.57 1.25 -3.87
CA GLY A 331 25.03 2.13 -2.79
C GLY A 331 23.98 3.09 -2.22
N SER A 332 22.73 3.04 -2.70
CA SER A 332 21.63 3.84 -2.14
C SER A 332 21.31 3.45 -0.67
N PRO A 333 20.76 4.37 0.14
CA PRO A 333 20.26 4.04 1.48
C PRO A 333 19.18 2.97 1.42
N MET A 334 19.27 1.97 2.31
CA MET A 334 18.24 0.94 2.43
C MET A 334 16.96 1.53 3.05
N PRO A 335 15.78 1.32 2.42
CA PRO A 335 14.52 1.75 3.03
C PRO A 335 14.26 0.97 4.32
N GLN A 336 13.64 1.62 5.31
CA GLN A 336 13.17 0.93 6.51
C GLN A 336 12.03 -0.04 6.14
N VAL A 337 12.07 -1.26 6.67
CA VAL A 337 11.08 -2.32 6.43
C VAL A 337 10.48 -2.75 7.76
N ALA A 338 9.15 -2.85 7.85
CA ALA A 338 8.47 -3.41 9.01
C ALA A 338 8.72 -4.93 9.10
N TYR A 339 8.71 -5.49 10.31
CA TYR A 339 8.98 -6.92 10.56
C TYR A 339 10.37 -7.39 10.06
N ASP A 340 11.37 -6.50 10.11
CA ASP A 340 12.74 -6.77 9.63
C ASP A 340 13.37 -8.00 10.30
N ASN A 341 13.21 -8.14 11.63
CA ASN A 341 13.77 -9.27 12.37
C ASN A 341 13.13 -10.60 11.93
N GLU A 342 11.81 -10.63 11.82
CA GLU A 342 11.05 -11.81 11.41
C GLU A 342 11.38 -12.21 9.97
N LEU A 343 11.50 -11.24 9.06
CA LEU A 343 11.93 -11.48 7.68
C LEU A 343 13.36 -12.02 7.59
N ARG A 344 14.26 -11.60 8.49
CA ARG A 344 15.61 -12.17 8.58
C ARG A 344 15.60 -13.61 9.07
N GLU A 345 14.76 -13.94 10.05
CA GLU A 345 14.60 -15.30 10.57
C GLU A 345 13.98 -16.27 9.55
N ILE A 346 13.09 -15.78 8.69
CA ILE A 346 12.55 -16.56 7.57
C ILE A 346 13.69 -17.09 6.70
N GLY A 347 14.69 -16.25 6.41
CA GLY A 347 15.77 -16.53 5.47
C GLY A 347 15.25 -16.50 4.04
N LEU A 348 15.34 -15.35 3.39
CA LEU A 348 14.82 -15.13 2.03
C LEU A 348 15.73 -15.80 0.97
N ASP A 349 15.76 -17.13 0.95
CA ASP A 349 16.76 -17.96 0.24
C ASP A 349 16.26 -18.65 -1.04
N TYR A 350 15.03 -18.33 -1.49
CA TYR A 350 14.34 -18.87 -2.66
C TYR A 350 13.94 -20.36 -2.55
N HIS A 351 13.98 -20.95 -1.36
CA HIS A 351 13.46 -22.29 -1.13
C HIS A 351 11.95 -22.27 -0.86
N ILE A 352 11.29 -23.42 -0.98
CA ILE A 352 9.85 -23.48 -0.71
C ILE A 352 9.55 -23.31 0.78
N GLU A 353 10.49 -23.70 1.65
CA GLU A 353 10.38 -23.58 3.10
C GLU A 353 10.33 -22.11 3.57
N SER A 354 11.05 -21.20 2.91
CA SER A 354 11.00 -19.78 3.25
C SER A 354 9.62 -19.17 2.98
N ILE A 355 8.94 -19.63 1.93
CA ILE A 355 7.56 -19.23 1.61
C ILE A 355 6.58 -19.74 2.67
N GLN A 356 6.75 -20.98 3.15
CA GLN A 356 5.92 -21.49 4.23
C GLN A 356 6.09 -20.69 5.53
N LYS A 357 7.32 -20.23 5.83
CA LYS A 357 7.55 -19.34 6.98
C LYS A 357 6.97 -17.94 6.74
N LEU A 358 7.04 -17.43 5.51
CA LEU A 358 6.40 -16.17 5.12
C LEU A 358 4.89 -16.23 5.30
N ASP A 359 4.24 -17.31 4.84
CA ASP A 359 2.79 -17.51 5.04
C ASP A 359 2.41 -17.50 6.52
N LYS A 360 3.25 -18.07 7.41
CA LYS A 360 3.04 -17.99 8.87
C LYS A 360 3.13 -16.56 9.38
N LEU A 361 4.09 -15.77 8.92
CA LEU A 361 4.21 -14.35 9.31
C LEU A 361 2.98 -13.56 8.83
N LEU A 362 2.54 -13.75 7.59
CA LEU A 362 1.35 -13.11 7.04
C LEU A 362 0.09 -13.49 7.83
N HIS A 363 -0.03 -14.76 8.24
CA HIS A 363 -1.12 -15.21 9.09
C HIS A 363 -1.08 -14.57 10.50
N ILE A 364 0.11 -14.45 11.12
CA ILE A 364 0.26 -13.72 12.39
C ILE A 364 -0.21 -12.28 12.24
N ILE A 365 0.21 -11.59 11.17
CA ILE A 365 -0.22 -10.22 10.89
C ILE A 365 -1.74 -10.16 10.69
N ARG A 366 -2.33 -11.09 9.92
CA ARG A 366 -3.79 -11.21 9.75
C ARG A 366 -4.52 -11.32 11.09
N THR A 367 -4.03 -12.15 12.00
CA THR A 367 -4.67 -12.35 13.31
C THR A 367 -4.65 -11.11 14.20
N ALA A 368 -3.70 -10.20 13.99
CA ALA A 368 -3.66 -8.90 14.66
C ALA A 368 -4.70 -7.90 14.10
N GLN A 369 -5.39 -8.26 13.01
CA GLN A 369 -6.41 -7.44 12.32
C GLN A 369 -5.97 -5.98 12.08
N PRO A 370 -4.79 -5.76 11.44
CA PRO A 370 -4.35 -4.41 11.12
C PRO A 370 -5.33 -3.76 10.15
N GLU A 371 -5.66 -2.49 10.40
CA GLU A 371 -6.43 -1.68 9.46
C GLU A 371 -5.58 -1.43 8.20
N PHE A 372 -6.12 -1.77 7.03
CA PHE A 372 -5.38 -1.78 5.76
C PHE A 372 -4.80 -0.41 5.41
N THR A 373 -5.59 0.65 5.55
CA THR A 373 -5.21 1.98 5.09
C THR A 373 -4.06 2.55 5.91
N ARG A 374 -4.11 2.42 7.24
CA ARG A 374 -3.01 2.76 8.13
C ARG A 374 -1.76 1.93 7.85
N PHE A 375 -1.94 0.64 7.53
CA PHE A 375 -0.82 -0.25 7.22
C PHE A 375 -0.18 0.09 5.87
N ALA A 376 -0.96 0.40 4.84
CA ALA A 376 -0.47 0.74 3.51
C ALA A 376 0.09 2.18 3.43
N ALA A 377 -0.35 3.10 4.30
CA ALA A 377 0.11 4.49 4.32
C ALA A 377 1.48 4.69 4.99
N ALA A 378 1.88 3.82 5.92
CA ALA A 378 3.17 3.93 6.58
C ALA A 378 4.29 3.32 5.72
N ALA A 379 5.34 4.10 5.44
CA ALA A 379 6.42 3.68 4.56
C ALA A 379 7.06 2.33 4.95
N PRO A 380 7.35 2.01 6.23
CA PRO A 380 7.95 0.73 6.59
C PRO A 380 7.07 -0.49 6.26
N THR A 381 5.77 -0.39 6.48
CA THR A 381 4.80 -1.45 6.22
C THR A 381 4.45 -1.56 4.74
N GLN A 382 4.45 -0.44 4.01
CA GLN A 382 4.37 -0.45 2.55
C GLN A 382 5.59 -1.16 1.92
N ASN A 383 6.80 -0.82 2.37
CA ASN A 383 8.04 -1.47 1.93
C ASN A 383 8.03 -2.98 2.23
N PHE A 384 7.47 -3.38 3.38
CA PHE A 384 7.25 -4.78 3.73
C PHE A 384 6.36 -5.50 2.70
N LEU A 385 5.22 -4.92 2.32
CA LEU A 385 4.32 -5.51 1.32
C LEU A 385 5.01 -5.70 -0.04
N HIS A 386 5.73 -4.67 -0.51
CA HIS A 386 6.48 -4.74 -1.76
C HIS A 386 7.60 -5.79 -1.71
N LEU A 387 8.37 -5.82 -0.62
CA LEU A 387 9.44 -6.81 -0.44
C LEU A 387 8.88 -8.23 -0.50
N CYS A 388 7.80 -8.52 0.21
CA CYS A 388 7.16 -9.83 0.21
C CYS A 388 6.63 -10.20 -1.18
N ALA A 389 6.00 -9.26 -1.90
CA ALA A 389 5.47 -9.48 -3.23
C ALA A 389 6.57 -9.75 -4.27
N PHE A 390 7.66 -8.96 -4.26
CA PHE A 390 8.80 -9.21 -5.13
C PHE A 390 9.46 -10.55 -4.81
N TYR A 391 9.65 -10.85 -3.53
CA TYR A 391 10.24 -12.12 -3.12
C TYR A 391 9.38 -13.33 -3.53
N LEU A 392 8.06 -13.23 -3.38
CA LEU A 392 7.11 -14.24 -3.82
C LEU A 392 7.25 -14.54 -5.31
N ALA A 393 7.18 -13.52 -6.16
CA ALA A 393 7.28 -13.69 -7.61
C ALA A 393 8.66 -14.21 -8.06
N ARG A 394 9.75 -13.73 -7.44
CA ARG A 394 11.11 -14.23 -7.72
C ARG A 394 11.25 -15.70 -7.33
N THR A 395 10.72 -16.10 -6.17
CA THR A 395 10.75 -17.50 -5.70
C THR A 395 9.87 -18.40 -6.57
N ALA A 396 8.69 -17.93 -6.98
CA ALA A 396 7.83 -18.64 -7.91
C ALA A 396 8.53 -18.90 -9.24
N ALA A 397 9.17 -17.89 -9.83
CA ALA A 397 9.92 -18.03 -11.08
C ALA A 397 11.14 -18.96 -10.93
N HIS A 398 11.84 -18.88 -9.79
CA HIS A 398 12.99 -19.73 -9.51
C HIS A 398 12.60 -21.21 -9.44
N LEU A 399 11.61 -21.55 -8.61
CA LEU A 399 11.21 -22.93 -8.38
C LEU A 399 10.48 -23.56 -9.58
N SER A 400 9.84 -22.74 -10.43
CA SER A 400 9.17 -23.18 -11.65
C SER A 400 10.08 -23.18 -12.89
N ASN A 401 11.37 -22.85 -12.76
CA ASN A 401 12.33 -22.74 -13.86
C ASN A 401 11.87 -21.79 -14.98
N ASN A 402 11.36 -20.62 -14.61
CA ASN A 402 10.90 -19.59 -15.56
C ASN A 402 11.79 -18.34 -15.53
N SER A 403 11.78 -17.62 -16.65
CA SER A 403 12.15 -16.21 -16.65
C SER A 403 11.11 -15.38 -15.87
N LEU A 404 11.53 -14.23 -15.35
CA LEU A 404 10.65 -13.29 -14.66
C LEU A 404 10.84 -11.89 -15.23
N LYS A 405 9.74 -11.28 -15.67
CA LYS A 405 9.70 -9.84 -15.95
C LYS A 405 8.62 -9.20 -15.07
N PHE A 406 8.99 -8.20 -14.29
CA PHE A 406 8.00 -7.30 -13.70
C PHE A 406 7.57 -6.27 -14.72
N LEU A 407 6.26 -6.12 -14.85
CA LEU A 407 5.62 -5.12 -15.69
C LEU A 407 5.01 -4.06 -14.79
N ASN A 408 5.24 -2.78 -15.09
CA ASN A 408 4.50 -1.72 -14.42
C ASN A 408 3.01 -1.74 -14.82
N TYR A 409 2.20 -0.90 -14.19
CA TYR A 409 0.76 -0.84 -14.46
C TYR A 409 0.45 -0.60 -15.95
N GLN A 410 1.16 0.32 -16.60
CA GLN A 410 0.93 0.65 -18.01
C GLN A 410 1.29 -0.50 -18.95
N GLU A 411 2.46 -1.12 -18.75
CA GLU A 411 2.86 -2.33 -19.47
C GLU A 411 1.84 -3.46 -19.26
N THR A 412 1.33 -3.64 -18.03
CA THR A 412 0.32 -4.66 -17.73
C THR A 412 -1.00 -4.36 -18.44
N LYS A 413 -1.44 -3.11 -18.47
CA LYS A 413 -2.66 -2.66 -19.16
C LYS A 413 -2.61 -2.96 -20.67
N THR A 414 -1.43 -2.94 -21.30
CA THR A 414 -1.29 -3.35 -22.71
C THR A 414 -1.63 -4.82 -22.93
N LEU A 415 -1.38 -5.68 -21.94
CA LEU A 415 -1.68 -7.12 -22.00
C LEU A 415 -3.07 -7.45 -21.46
N GLN A 416 -3.59 -6.63 -20.53
CA GLN A 416 -4.90 -6.77 -19.91
C GLN A 416 -5.63 -5.41 -19.88
N PRO A 417 -6.40 -5.05 -20.93
CA PRO A 417 -7.00 -3.72 -21.07
C PRO A 417 -7.98 -3.31 -19.96
N ASN A 418 -8.67 -4.28 -19.35
CA ASN A 418 -9.69 -4.06 -18.32
C ASN A 418 -9.11 -4.10 -16.89
N LEU A 419 -7.81 -3.85 -16.71
CA LEU A 419 -7.17 -3.90 -15.40
C LEU A 419 -7.59 -2.69 -14.53
N PRO A 420 -8.11 -2.91 -13.30
CA PRO A 420 -8.43 -1.81 -12.37
C PRO A 420 -7.18 -1.05 -11.91
N ASN A 421 -7.27 0.27 -11.81
CA ASN A 421 -6.18 1.12 -11.31
C ASN A 421 -6.13 1.17 -9.78
N GLU A 422 -5.86 0.02 -9.17
CA GLU A 422 -5.83 -0.11 -7.71
C GLU A 422 -4.41 -0.31 -7.19
N PHE A 423 -4.20 -0.06 -5.88
CA PHE A 423 -2.93 -0.33 -5.20
C PHE A 423 -2.40 -1.75 -5.48
N PHE A 424 -3.30 -2.73 -5.56
CA PHE A 424 -2.96 -4.14 -5.76
C PHE A 424 -2.45 -4.47 -7.18
N HIS A 425 -2.77 -3.62 -8.16
CA HIS A 425 -2.46 -3.83 -9.58
C HIS A 425 -1.31 -2.94 -10.09
N ARG A 426 -0.60 -2.24 -9.20
CA ARG A 426 0.50 -1.32 -9.54
C ARG A 426 1.60 -1.94 -10.41
N TYR A 427 1.82 -3.24 -10.26
CA TYR A 427 2.71 -4.02 -11.11
C TYR A 427 2.26 -5.48 -11.15
N SER A 428 2.69 -6.19 -12.19
CA SER A 428 2.48 -7.62 -12.35
C SER A 428 3.79 -8.35 -12.60
N ALA A 429 3.79 -9.65 -12.36
CA ALA A 429 4.88 -10.56 -12.68
C ALA A 429 4.48 -11.44 -13.87
N LEU A 430 5.23 -11.36 -14.97
CA LEU A 430 5.10 -12.25 -16.11
C LEU A 430 6.01 -13.47 -15.88
N ILE A 431 5.39 -14.62 -15.63
CA ILE A 431 6.06 -15.90 -15.33
C ILE A 431 5.48 -16.96 -16.27
N GLY A 432 6.32 -17.64 -17.05
CA GLY A 432 5.87 -18.68 -17.98
C GLY A 432 4.84 -18.19 -19.00
N GLY A 433 4.89 -16.91 -19.38
CA GLY A 433 3.94 -16.29 -20.30
C GLY A 433 2.59 -15.91 -19.69
N LYS A 434 2.38 -16.12 -18.38
CA LYS A 434 1.16 -15.73 -17.66
C LYS A 434 1.42 -14.59 -16.68
N LEU A 435 0.44 -13.70 -16.54
CA LEU A 435 0.46 -12.60 -15.59
C LEU A 435 0.00 -13.06 -14.21
N PHE A 436 0.75 -12.64 -13.19
CA PHE A 436 0.43 -12.83 -11.79
C PHE A 436 0.52 -11.48 -11.06
N PHE A 437 -0.31 -11.28 -10.03
CA PHE A 437 -0.36 -10.04 -9.25
C PHE A 437 0.14 -10.32 -7.83
N PRO A 438 1.47 -10.33 -7.60
CA PRO A 438 2.03 -10.74 -6.31
C PRO A 438 1.67 -9.78 -5.18
N LEU A 439 1.51 -8.48 -5.46
CA LEU A 439 1.10 -7.51 -4.45
C LEU A 439 -0.33 -7.80 -3.98
N GLN A 440 -1.26 -8.01 -4.91
CA GLN A 440 -2.62 -8.48 -4.62
C GLN A 440 -2.61 -9.77 -3.79
N GLN A 441 -1.74 -10.72 -4.13
CA GLN A 441 -1.66 -12.00 -3.42
C GLN A 441 -1.22 -11.85 -1.95
N ILE A 442 -0.24 -10.97 -1.68
CA ILE A 442 0.24 -10.70 -0.33
C ILE A 442 -0.83 -9.95 0.48
N THR A 443 -1.45 -8.93 -0.10
CA THR A 443 -2.48 -8.14 0.60
C THR A 443 -3.74 -8.97 0.85
N ALA A 444 -4.16 -9.79 -0.10
CA ALA A 444 -5.30 -10.68 0.05
C ALA A 444 -5.14 -11.60 1.26
N GLN A 445 -3.96 -12.19 1.47
CA GLN A 445 -3.72 -13.07 2.62
C GLN A 445 -3.91 -12.37 3.95
N ILE A 446 -3.57 -11.07 4.05
CA ILE A 446 -3.75 -10.31 5.29
C ILE A 446 -5.20 -9.85 5.46
N TRP A 447 -5.86 -9.36 4.40
CA TRP A 447 -7.13 -8.61 4.54
C TRP A 447 -8.36 -9.23 3.89
N GLN A 448 -8.23 -10.14 2.92
CA GLN A 448 -9.39 -10.69 2.22
C GLN A 448 -10.15 -11.70 3.08
N TYR A 449 -11.48 -11.65 3.04
CA TYR A 449 -12.37 -12.65 3.64
C TYR A 449 -13.35 -13.21 2.57
N PRO A 450 -13.54 -14.54 2.47
CA PRO A 450 -12.86 -15.60 3.24
C PRO A 450 -11.35 -15.67 2.97
N GLU A 451 -10.60 -16.39 3.81
CA GLU A 451 -9.15 -16.52 3.67
C GLU A 451 -8.79 -17.05 2.27
N PRO A 452 -7.96 -16.33 1.49
CA PRO A 452 -7.62 -16.72 0.14
C PRO A 452 -6.58 -17.85 0.11
N GLN A 453 -6.21 -18.29 -1.10
CA GLN A 453 -5.05 -19.16 -1.31
C GLN A 453 -3.80 -18.51 -0.70
N ASN A 454 -2.93 -19.28 -0.03
CA ASN A 454 -1.66 -18.80 0.50
C ASN A 454 -0.54 -18.81 -0.57
N SER A 455 0.60 -18.21 -0.24
CA SER A 455 1.73 -18.08 -1.17
C SER A 455 2.31 -19.42 -1.59
N TYR A 456 2.39 -20.38 -0.65
CA TYR A 456 2.87 -21.74 -0.91
C TYR A 456 2.03 -22.45 -1.98
N ASN A 457 0.70 -22.39 -1.85
CA ASN A 457 -0.20 -23.04 -2.79
C ASN A 457 -0.12 -22.41 -4.18
N LEU A 458 -0.01 -21.08 -4.26
CA LEU A 458 0.18 -20.38 -5.54
C LEU A 458 1.48 -20.84 -6.22
N ILE A 459 2.60 -20.89 -5.50
CA ILE A 459 3.87 -21.36 -6.06
C ILE A 459 3.75 -22.81 -6.55
N THR A 460 3.08 -23.67 -5.77
CA THR A 460 2.90 -25.08 -6.13
C THR A 460 2.07 -25.23 -7.41
N GLU A 461 1.04 -24.39 -7.59
CA GLU A 461 0.28 -24.29 -8.83
C GLU A 461 1.18 -23.83 -10.00
N ILE A 462 2.00 -22.80 -9.81
CA ILE A 462 2.92 -22.31 -10.84
C ILE A 462 3.94 -23.40 -11.26
N ILE A 463 4.51 -24.12 -10.30
CA ILE A 463 5.43 -25.23 -10.57
C ILE A 463 4.75 -26.36 -11.36
N ARG A 464 3.47 -26.63 -11.08
CA ARG A 464 2.71 -27.71 -11.72
C ARG A 464 2.25 -27.33 -13.13
N ASP A 465 1.67 -26.14 -13.27
CA ASP A 465 0.89 -25.77 -14.45
C ASP A 465 1.67 -24.87 -15.43
N TYR A 466 2.73 -24.21 -14.95
CA TYR A 466 3.50 -23.22 -15.73
C TYR A 466 5.00 -23.50 -15.70
N ARG A 467 5.43 -24.76 -15.55
CA ARG A 467 6.86 -25.11 -15.50
C ARG A 467 7.59 -24.70 -16.79
N GLY A 468 8.69 -23.97 -16.64
CA GLY A 468 9.56 -23.58 -17.75
C GLY A 468 10.83 -24.44 -17.87
N GLY A 469 11.63 -24.14 -18.90
CA GLY A 469 12.89 -24.80 -19.19
C GLY A 469 14.15 -24.01 -18.83
N LEU A 470 14.07 -22.94 -18.02
CA LEU A 470 15.26 -22.18 -17.64
C LEU A 470 16.19 -23.04 -16.78
N VAL A 471 17.41 -23.28 -17.25
CA VAL A 471 18.46 -23.98 -16.50
C VAL A 471 19.64 -23.04 -16.32
N GLN A 472 20.04 -22.82 -15.07
CA GLN A 472 21.15 -21.96 -14.71
C GLN A 472 22.12 -22.71 -13.80
N GLN A 473 23.41 -22.68 -14.13
CA GLN A 473 24.40 -23.42 -13.35
C GLN A 473 25.76 -22.68 -13.30
N PRO A 474 26.46 -22.68 -12.15
CA PRO A 474 27.84 -22.20 -12.10
C PRO A 474 28.80 -23.14 -12.85
N PRO A 475 30.00 -22.66 -13.22
CA PRO A 475 31.05 -23.51 -13.78
C PRO A 475 31.54 -24.51 -12.73
N LEU A 476 31.66 -25.77 -13.11
CA LEU A 476 32.18 -26.84 -12.26
C LEU A 476 33.65 -27.12 -12.56
N THR A 477 34.44 -27.38 -11.51
CA THR A 477 35.85 -27.77 -11.65
C THR A 477 36.00 -29.19 -12.19
N ASN A 478 35.14 -30.09 -11.74
CA ASN A 478 35.09 -31.50 -12.16
C ASN A 478 33.67 -31.81 -12.63
N PHE A 479 33.55 -32.25 -13.88
CA PHE A 479 32.26 -32.58 -14.47
C PHE A 479 32.43 -33.72 -15.50
N VAL A 480 31.50 -34.67 -15.49
CA VAL A 480 31.42 -35.74 -16.48
C VAL A 480 30.26 -35.45 -17.41
N ALA A 481 30.59 -35.12 -18.67
CA ALA A 481 29.58 -34.82 -19.68
C ALA A 481 28.74 -36.05 -20.02
N GLU A 482 27.43 -35.85 -20.11
CA GLU A 482 26.53 -36.83 -20.70
C GLU A 482 27.00 -37.15 -22.14
N PRO A 483 26.83 -38.40 -22.62
CA PRO A 483 27.16 -38.77 -23.99
C PRO A 483 26.42 -37.88 -24.99
N MET A 484 27.17 -37.23 -25.88
CA MET A 484 26.61 -36.38 -26.93
C MET A 484 27.50 -36.40 -28.19
N PRO A 485 26.94 -36.08 -29.37
CA PRO A 485 27.68 -36.04 -30.64
C PRO A 485 28.92 -35.16 -30.57
N LEU A 486 29.96 -35.52 -31.32
CA LEU A 486 31.22 -34.76 -31.36
C LEU A 486 30.99 -33.35 -31.91
N GLU A 487 30.13 -33.24 -32.91
CA GLU A 487 29.73 -31.99 -33.56
C GLU A 487 29.12 -31.01 -32.56
N TRP A 488 28.30 -31.51 -31.64
CA TRP A 488 27.71 -30.71 -30.57
C TRP A 488 28.81 -30.20 -29.62
N LYS A 489 29.74 -31.07 -29.20
CA LYS A 489 30.85 -30.69 -28.31
C LYS A 489 31.72 -29.59 -28.92
N LEU A 490 32.06 -29.72 -30.21
CA LEU A 490 32.88 -28.73 -30.92
C LEU A 490 32.14 -27.39 -31.03
N ALA A 491 30.86 -27.41 -31.42
CA ALA A 491 30.06 -26.20 -31.54
C ALA A 491 29.89 -25.49 -30.19
N LEU A 492 29.60 -26.23 -29.12
CA LEU A 492 29.44 -25.68 -27.77
C LEU A 492 30.74 -25.03 -27.27
N LYS A 493 31.89 -25.66 -27.51
CA LYS A 493 33.18 -25.06 -27.15
C LYS A 493 33.47 -23.80 -27.97
N ALA A 494 33.18 -23.81 -29.27
CA ALA A 494 33.36 -22.63 -30.11
C ALA A 494 32.46 -21.47 -29.66
N ALA A 495 31.17 -21.75 -29.39
CA ALA A 495 30.23 -20.76 -28.87
C ALA A 495 30.69 -20.20 -27.50
N GLY A 496 31.18 -21.07 -26.62
CA GLY A 496 31.75 -20.69 -25.33
C GLY A 496 32.98 -19.78 -25.46
N PHE A 497 33.90 -20.12 -26.36
CA PHE A 497 35.07 -19.29 -26.67
C PHE A 497 34.63 -17.90 -27.13
N GLY A 498 33.65 -17.84 -28.04
CA GLY A 498 33.09 -16.58 -28.53
C GLY A 498 32.41 -15.78 -27.43
N ALA A 499 31.66 -16.42 -26.53
CA ALA A 499 31.02 -15.74 -25.40
C ALA A 499 32.06 -15.12 -24.44
N ALA A 500 33.16 -15.82 -24.16
CA ALA A 500 34.28 -15.28 -23.38
C ALA A 500 34.95 -14.09 -24.07
N TRP A 501 35.13 -14.18 -25.40
CA TRP A 501 35.64 -13.07 -26.20
C TRP A 501 34.71 -11.85 -26.15
N ALA A 502 33.39 -12.04 -26.29
CA ALA A 502 32.40 -10.97 -26.26
C ALA A 502 32.36 -10.26 -24.88
N LEU A 503 32.42 -11.03 -23.79
CA LEU A 503 32.57 -10.46 -22.44
C LEU A 503 33.88 -9.68 -22.28
N TRP A 504 34.98 -10.21 -22.80
CA TRP A 504 36.26 -9.51 -22.77
C TRP A 504 36.18 -8.21 -23.56
N GLU A 505 35.57 -8.21 -24.75
CA GLU A 505 35.39 -7.01 -25.58
C GLU A 505 34.52 -5.98 -24.84
N LYS A 506 33.39 -6.40 -24.26
CA LYS A 506 32.50 -5.52 -23.47
C LYS A 506 33.23 -4.90 -22.28
N ARG A 507 34.19 -5.60 -21.69
CA ARG A 507 34.98 -5.04 -20.59
C ARG A 507 35.93 -3.92 -21.02
N GLN A 508 36.37 -3.91 -22.28
CA GLN A 508 37.30 -2.89 -22.79
C GLN A 508 36.62 -1.59 -23.23
N LYS A 509 35.30 -1.58 -23.41
CA LYS A 509 34.56 -0.41 -23.94
C LYS A 509 33.20 -0.27 -23.29
N THR A 510 32.73 0.96 -23.12
CA THR A 510 31.40 1.24 -22.54
C THR A 510 30.27 1.04 -23.56
N GLU A 511 30.58 1.13 -24.85
CA GLU A 511 29.63 0.96 -25.96
C GLU A 511 29.14 -0.49 -26.10
N LEU A 512 28.07 -0.66 -26.90
CA LEU A 512 27.58 -1.98 -27.28
C LEU A 512 28.64 -2.73 -28.12
N ILE A 513 28.76 -4.04 -27.92
CA ILE A 513 29.55 -4.90 -28.77
C ILE A 513 28.93 -4.97 -30.16
N THR A 514 29.79 -5.14 -31.16
CA THR A 514 29.32 -5.41 -32.50
C THR A 514 28.79 -6.85 -32.53
N PRO A 515 27.55 -7.09 -32.99
CA PRO A 515 27.04 -8.44 -33.16
C PRO A 515 28.02 -9.28 -34.00
N THR A 516 28.36 -10.48 -33.52
CA THR A 516 29.48 -11.27 -34.04
C THR A 516 29.06 -12.71 -34.27
N LEU A 517 29.43 -13.27 -35.42
CA LEU A 517 29.29 -14.69 -35.71
C LEU A 517 30.58 -15.44 -35.37
N VAL A 518 30.41 -16.55 -34.67
CA VAL A 518 31.43 -17.57 -34.43
C VAL A 518 31.24 -18.66 -35.46
N GLN A 519 32.26 -18.85 -36.29
CA GLN A 519 32.25 -19.83 -37.37
C GLN A 519 33.46 -20.77 -37.27
N PRO A 520 33.33 -22.02 -37.70
CA PRO A 520 34.47 -22.93 -37.80
C PRO A 520 35.46 -22.47 -38.89
N ASN A 521 36.75 -22.59 -38.62
CA ASN A 521 37.81 -22.39 -39.60
C ASN A 521 38.87 -23.50 -39.49
N GLY A 522 38.64 -24.64 -40.16
CA GLY A 522 39.46 -25.84 -40.00
C GLY A 522 39.41 -26.34 -38.56
N THR A 523 40.57 -26.42 -37.90
CA THR A 523 40.68 -26.75 -36.46
C THR A 523 40.53 -25.53 -35.54
N GLY A 524 40.42 -24.32 -36.10
CA GLY A 524 40.32 -23.06 -35.38
C GLY A 524 38.91 -22.44 -35.43
N ILE A 525 38.81 -21.24 -34.88
CA ILE A 525 37.57 -20.45 -34.77
C ILE A 525 37.77 -19.14 -35.54
N ASN A 526 36.79 -18.75 -36.36
CA ASN A 526 36.70 -17.45 -36.99
C ASN A 526 35.63 -16.60 -36.26
N LEU A 527 35.97 -15.34 -35.98
CA LEU A 527 35.06 -14.35 -35.38
C LEU A 527 34.74 -13.27 -36.42
N LEU A 528 33.55 -13.35 -37.01
CA LEU A 528 33.07 -12.41 -38.03
C LEU A 528 32.21 -11.33 -37.38
N LYS A 529 32.77 -10.13 -37.22
CA LYS A 529 32.02 -8.96 -36.75
C LYS A 529 31.12 -8.41 -37.84
N LEU A 530 29.84 -8.22 -37.55
CA LEU A 530 28.86 -7.69 -38.49
C LEU A 530 28.86 -6.15 -38.45
N ASN A 531 29.82 -5.55 -39.14
CA ASN A 531 29.92 -4.09 -39.27
C ASN A 531 28.93 -3.60 -40.33
N THR A 532 27.74 -3.21 -39.91
CA THR A 532 26.70 -2.56 -40.74
C THR A 532 26.55 -1.08 -40.37
N ASN A 533 25.67 -0.36 -41.07
CA ASN A 533 25.42 1.07 -40.82
C ASN A 533 24.65 1.30 -39.50
N SER A 534 23.96 0.28 -38.99
CA SER A 534 23.28 0.30 -37.69
C SER A 534 23.32 -1.05 -36.97
N ILE A 535 23.20 -1.05 -35.64
CA ILE A 535 23.13 -2.27 -34.82
C ILE A 535 21.90 -3.13 -35.21
N THR A 536 20.76 -2.50 -35.55
CA THR A 536 19.55 -3.21 -35.97
C THR A 536 19.78 -4.03 -37.24
N GLU A 537 20.51 -3.47 -38.22
CA GLU A 537 20.90 -4.19 -39.44
C GLU A 537 21.87 -5.34 -39.13
N ALA A 538 22.84 -5.14 -38.23
CA ALA A 538 23.77 -6.19 -37.82
C ALA A 538 23.02 -7.34 -37.13
N MET A 539 22.05 -7.01 -36.27
CA MET A 539 21.18 -7.97 -35.60
C MET A 539 20.36 -8.78 -36.60
N GLN A 540 19.69 -8.11 -37.54
CA GLN A 540 18.88 -8.79 -38.57
C GLN A 540 19.76 -9.69 -39.44
N SER A 541 20.91 -9.18 -39.89
CA SER A 541 21.88 -9.93 -40.69
C SER A 541 22.39 -11.18 -39.97
N GLY A 542 22.73 -11.05 -38.68
CA GLY A 542 23.21 -12.17 -37.86
C GLY A 542 22.16 -13.27 -37.70
N HIS A 543 20.91 -12.91 -37.40
CA HIS A 543 19.81 -13.89 -37.36
C HIS A 543 19.55 -14.53 -38.72
N ASP A 544 19.63 -13.77 -39.81
CA ASP A 544 19.47 -14.28 -41.17
C ASP A 544 20.58 -15.28 -41.54
N MET A 545 21.84 -14.98 -41.21
CA MET A 545 22.97 -15.87 -41.43
C MET A 545 22.82 -17.16 -40.61
N LEU A 546 22.47 -17.05 -39.33
CA LEU A 546 22.25 -18.20 -38.44
C LEU A 546 21.05 -19.05 -38.90
N LYS A 547 19.99 -18.44 -39.43
CA LYS A 547 18.80 -19.19 -39.89
C LYS A 547 19.00 -19.84 -41.26
N LYS A 548 19.59 -19.12 -42.22
CA LYS A 548 19.70 -19.56 -43.62
C LYS A 548 20.95 -20.39 -43.88
N ASN A 549 22.01 -20.21 -43.08
CA ASN A 549 23.32 -20.86 -43.25
C ASN A 549 23.79 -20.90 -44.73
N PRO A 550 23.95 -19.73 -45.38
CA PRO A 550 24.24 -19.66 -46.81
C PRO A 550 25.56 -20.36 -47.20
N GLU A 551 26.53 -20.36 -46.28
CA GLU A 551 27.85 -20.97 -46.44
C GLU A 551 27.86 -22.47 -46.11
N ARG A 552 26.72 -23.06 -45.73
CA ARG A 552 26.56 -24.49 -45.40
C ARG A 552 27.55 -24.99 -44.35
N LEU A 553 27.85 -24.13 -43.37
CA LEU A 553 28.78 -24.46 -42.29
C LEU A 553 28.21 -25.58 -41.39
N PRO A 554 29.06 -26.39 -40.75
CA PRO A 554 28.61 -27.45 -39.85
C PRO A 554 27.88 -26.92 -38.61
N HIS A 555 28.33 -25.78 -38.10
CA HIS A 555 27.76 -25.07 -36.96
C HIS A 555 28.10 -23.59 -37.03
N GLN A 556 27.31 -22.75 -36.37
CA GLN A 556 27.54 -21.32 -36.18
C GLN A 556 26.99 -20.90 -34.82
N ALA A 557 27.59 -19.87 -34.21
CA ALA A 557 26.98 -19.17 -33.08
C ALA A 557 26.92 -17.67 -33.33
N PHE A 558 25.83 -17.03 -32.95
CA PHE A 558 25.64 -15.60 -33.03
C PHE A 558 25.66 -14.98 -31.64
N LEU A 559 26.47 -13.95 -31.47
CA LEU A 559 26.75 -13.29 -30.20
C LEU A 559 26.35 -11.83 -30.27
N TYR A 560 25.61 -11.36 -29.27
CA TYR A 560 25.20 -9.97 -29.17
C TYR A 560 24.85 -9.59 -27.73
N GLU A 561 24.81 -8.29 -27.43
CA GLU A 561 24.34 -7.79 -26.14
C GLU A 561 22.81 -7.80 -26.05
N SER A 562 22.29 -8.28 -24.93
CA SER A 562 20.86 -8.41 -24.64
C SER A 562 20.60 -8.24 -23.14
N PHE A 563 19.37 -8.51 -22.70
CA PHE A 563 18.99 -8.57 -21.29
C PHE A 563 18.58 -9.98 -20.89
N ALA A 564 18.98 -10.41 -19.70
CA ALA A 564 18.53 -11.65 -19.09
C ALA A 564 17.50 -11.36 -17.98
N ASN A 565 16.27 -11.82 -18.20
CA ASN A 565 15.17 -11.76 -17.23
C ASN A 565 15.17 -13.03 -16.37
N LEU A 566 16.07 -13.07 -15.38
CA LEU A 566 16.22 -14.22 -14.50
C LEU A 566 15.32 -14.07 -13.25
N PRO A 567 15.05 -15.16 -12.51
CA PRO A 567 14.38 -15.06 -11.21
C PRO A 567 15.07 -14.09 -10.25
N GLN A 568 16.39 -13.89 -10.40
CA GLN A 568 17.14 -12.93 -9.61
C GLN A 568 17.00 -11.47 -10.09
N GLY A 569 16.25 -11.21 -11.15
CA GLY A 569 16.03 -9.87 -11.71
C GLY A 569 16.52 -9.73 -13.15
N ARG A 570 16.47 -8.50 -13.65
CA ARG A 570 16.96 -8.13 -14.98
C ARG A 570 18.46 -7.80 -14.92
N PHE A 571 19.22 -8.40 -15.83
CA PHE A 571 20.66 -8.20 -15.98
C PHE A 571 21.04 -7.90 -17.42
N ASP A 572 22.08 -7.11 -17.63
CA ASP A 572 22.76 -7.08 -18.92
C ASP A 572 23.35 -8.46 -19.20
N ALA A 573 23.35 -8.90 -20.46
CA ALA A 573 23.81 -10.23 -20.82
C ALA A 573 24.43 -10.28 -22.21
N ILE A 574 25.35 -11.22 -22.39
CA ILE A 574 25.74 -11.68 -23.72
C ILE A 574 24.80 -12.82 -24.11
N ALA A 575 24.03 -12.62 -25.17
CA ALA A 575 23.25 -13.66 -25.80
C ALA A 575 24.13 -14.51 -26.70
N VAL A 576 23.90 -15.82 -26.67
CA VAL A 576 24.59 -16.83 -27.46
C VAL A 576 23.54 -17.69 -28.15
N GLU A 577 23.35 -17.48 -29.44
CA GLU A 577 22.47 -18.31 -30.26
C GLU A 577 23.29 -19.24 -31.11
N MET A 578 23.23 -20.54 -30.85
CA MET A 578 24.04 -21.53 -31.54
C MET A 578 23.17 -22.50 -32.32
N CYS A 579 23.56 -22.76 -33.57
CA CYS A 579 23.00 -23.78 -34.44
C CYS A 579 24.07 -24.82 -34.82
N VAL A 580 23.74 -26.10 -34.69
CA VAL A 580 24.46 -27.20 -35.33
C VAL A 580 23.57 -27.75 -36.45
N TYR A 581 24.03 -27.61 -37.69
CA TYR A 581 23.25 -27.96 -38.89
C TYR A 581 23.55 -29.37 -39.40
N GLN A 582 24.75 -29.87 -39.12
CA GLN A 582 25.22 -31.18 -39.58
C GLN A 582 25.05 -32.26 -38.50
N GLY A 583 24.89 -33.51 -38.96
CA GLY A 583 24.67 -34.69 -38.12
C GLY A 583 23.22 -35.18 -38.11
N ASN A 584 22.99 -36.35 -37.52
CA ASN A 584 21.66 -36.99 -37.49
C ASN A 584 20.66 -36.27 -36.55
N LYS A 585 21.12 -35.30 -35.75
CA LYS A 585 20.29 -34.52 -34.82
C LYS A 585 20.78 -33.06 -34.80
N PRO A 586 20.07 -32.12 -35.46
CA PRO A 586 20.40 -30.70 -35.34
C PRO A 586 20.20 -30.24 -33.90
N LEU A 587 20.95 -29.22 -33.49
CA LEU A 587 20.87 -28.63 -32.16
C LEU A 587 20.74 -27.12 -32.28
N TYR A 588 19.76 -26.56 -31.58
CA TYR A 588 19.66 -25.11 -31.36
C TYR A 588 19.75 -24.84 -29.86
N ILE A 589 20.63 -23.91 -29.48
CA ILE A 589 20.80 -23.47 -28.09
C ILE A 589 20.72 -21.95 -28.05
N PHE A 590 19.87 -21.45 -27.16
CA PHE A 590 19.82 -20.05 -26.76
C PHE A 590 20.36 -19.95 -25.33
N GLY A 591 21.52 -19.32 -25.18
CA GLY A 591 22.18 -19.09 -23.90
C GLY A 591 22.30 -17.60 -23.57
N LEU A 592 22.25 -17.28 -22.29
CA LEU A 592 22.43 -15.95 -21.75
C LEU A 592 23.53 -16.00 -20.69
N LEU A 593 24.55 -15.17 -20.88
CA LEU A 593 25.62 -14.98 -19.93
C LEU A 593 25.48 -13.61 -19.27
N PRO A 594 24.81 -13.53 -18.11
CA PRO A 594 24.52 -12.26 -17.49
C PRO A 594 25.75 -11.66 -16.81
N PHE A 595 25.85 -10.33 -16.78
CA PHE A 595 26.93 -9.60 -16.16
C PHE A 595 26.43 -8.30 -15.52
N MET A 596 27.28 -7.71 -14.66
CA MET A 596 26.98 -6.44 -13.97
C MET A 596 28.24 -5.61 -13.77
N TYR A 597 28.09 -4.28 -13.80
CA TYR A 597 29.12 -3.32 -13.40
C TYR A 597 29.14 -3.17 -11.88
N ALA A 598 30.32 -3.31 -11.25
CA ALA A 598 30.50 -3.15 -9.79
C ALA A 598 31.36 -1.92 -9.41
N GLY A 599 31.14 -0.80 -10.09
CA GLY A 599 31.54 0.53 -9.60
C GLY A 599 32.97 1.01 -9.92
N ASP A 600 33.79 0.24 -10.64
CA ASP A 600 35.07 0.67 -11.25
C ASP A 600 35.38 -0.22 -12.48
N GLU A 601 36.15 0.31 -13.45
CA GLU A 601 36.49 -0.33 -14.76
C GLU A 601 37.03 -1.78 -14.63
N VAL A 602 37.50 -2.16 -13.44
CA VAL A 602 38.13 -3.46 -13.17
C VAL A 602 37.15 -4.51 -12.62
N LYS A 603 35.95 -4.14 -12.16
CA LYS A 603 35.01 -5.06 -11.49
C LYS A 603 33.74 -5.31 -12.33
N PHE A 604 33.89 -6.03 -13.43
CA PHE A 604 32.77 -6.78 -14.02
C PHE A 604 32.54 -8.03 -13.17
N VAL A 605 31.29 -8.30 -12.79
CA VAL A 605 30.93 -9.55 -12.13
C VAL A 605 29.97 -10.31 -13.01
N ASN A 606 30.25 -11.60 -13.22
CA ASN A 606 29.47 -12.45 -14.11
C ASN A 606 28.53 -13.34 -13.30
N GLY A 607 27.32 -13.52 -13.81
CA GLY A 607 26.37 -14.45 -13.25
C GLY A 607 26.55 -15.83 -13.88
N ASN A 608 25.75 -16.77 -13.38
CA ASN A 608 25.75 -18.12 -13.91
C ASN A 608 25.09 -18.13 -15.29
N LEU A 609 25.69 -18.87 -16.23
CA LEU A 609 25.17 -19.07 -17.57
C LEU A 609 23.80 -19.73 -17.47
N ALA A 610 22.84 -19.17 -18.18
CA ALA A 610 21.49 -19.68 -18.25
C ALA A 610 21.19 -20.10 -19.69
N ILE A 611 20.50 -21.22 -19.88
CA ILE A 611 19.98 -21.66 -21.17
C ILE A 611 18.49 -21.95 -21.07
N ASN A 612 17.79 -21.83 -22.19
CA ASN A 612 16.48 -22.47 -22.32
C ASN A 612 16.67 -23.94 -22.71
N SER A 613 16.15 -24.85 -21.89
CA SER A 613 16.19 -26.30 -22.07
C SER A 613 14.88 -26.91 -22.56
N ASP A 614 13.86 -26.13 -22.94
CA ASP A 614 12.57 -26.62 -23.46
C ASP A 614 12.74 -27.55 -24.67
N SER A 615 13.78 -27.31 -25.49
CA SER A 615 14.13 -28.15 -26.65
C SER A 615 14.95 -29.39 -26.30
N LEU A 616 15.32 -29.58 -25.02
CA LEU A 616 16.19 -30.64 -24.56
C LEU A 616 15.40 -31.72 -23.80
N ASN A 617 15.48 -32.96 -24.28
CA ASN A 617 14.73 -34.09 -23.71
C ASN A 617 15.22 -34.55 -22.32
N ASN A 618 16.31 -33.98 -21.77
CA ASN A 618 16.92 -34.44 -20.51
C ASN A 618 17.59 -33.27 -19.74
N PRO A 619 17.21 -33.01 -18.47
CA PRO A 619 17.85 -32.00 -17.63
C PRO A 619 19.37 -32.19 -17.44
N LYS A 620 19.88 -33.43 -17.39
CA LYS A 620 21.32 -33.70 -17.27
C LYS A 620 22.11 -33.28 -18.51
N LEU A 621 21.47 -33.34 -19.68
CA LEU A 621 22.05 -32.87 -20.93
C LEU A 621 22.17 -31.34 -20.93
N ALA A 622 21.18 -30.61 -20.40
CA ALA A 622 21.25 -29.16 -20.23
C ALA A 622 22.45 -28.73 -19.36
N HIS A 623 22.67 -29.42 -18.24
CA HIS A 623 23.87 -29.19 -17.42
C HIS A 623 25.16 -29.47 -18.20
N SER A 624 25.21 -30.56 -18.98
CA SER A 624 26.37 -30.89 -19.81
C SER A 624 26.69 -29.83 -20.85
N ILE A 625 25.64 -29.27 -21.47
CA ILE A 625 25.74 -28.17 -22.45
C ILE A 625 26.34 -26.92 -21.81
N ILE A 626 25.83 -26.51 -20.63
CA ILE A 626 26.36 -25.37 -19.88
C ILE A 626 27.84 -25.58 -19.54
N GLN A 627 28.23 -26.75 -19.04
CA GLN A 627 29.62 -27.02 -18.68
C GLN A 627 30.56 -27.04 -19.89
N LEU A 628 30.08 -27.48 -21.06
CA LEU A 628 30.88 -27.43 -22.31
C LEU A 628 31.04 -26.00 -22.84
N LEU A 629 30.03 -25.15 -22.70
CA LEU A 629 30.16 -23.71 -22.99
C LEU A 629 31.22 -23.10 -22.06
N TYR A 630 31.23 -23.43 -20.77
CA TYR A 630 32.27 -22.98 -19.85
C TYR A 630 33.66 -23.50 -20.20
N GLN A 631 33.80 -24.74 -20.66
CA GLN A 631 35.09 -25.24 -21.16
C GLN A 631 35.58 -24.42 -22.37
N GLY A 632 34.69 -24.07 -23.30
CA GLY A 632 35.04 -23.18 -24.41
C GLY A 632 35.49 -21.80 -23.94
N MET A 633 34.85 -21.27 -22.88
CA MET A 633 35.28 -20.02 -22.25
C MET A 633 36.67 -20.13 -21.60
N ASP A 634 37.03 -21.28 -21.03
CA ASP A 634 38.37 -21.53 -20.49
C ASP A 634 39.43 -21.55 -21.62
N ASP A 635 39.09 -22.13 -22.77
CA ASP A 635 39.98 -22.24 -23.93
C ASP A 635 40.42 -20.85 -24.47
N PHE A 636 39.57 -19.81 -24.34
CA PHE A 636 39.93 -18.44 -24.71
C PHE A 636 41.09 -17.85 -23.88
N PHE A 637 41.28 -18.29 -22.63
CA PHE A 637 42.21 -17.66 -21.68
C PHE A 637 43.51 -18.44 -21.41
N THR A 638 43.75 -19.56 -22.10
CA THR A 638 44.90 -20.44 -21.82
C THR A 638 46.11 -20.13 -22.73
N PRO A 639 47.35 -19.89 -22.23
CA PRO A 639 47.79 -18.92 -21.23
C PRO A 639 48.70 -17.81 -21.85
N GLN A 640 48.31 -16.54 -21.79
CA GLN A 640 49.29 -15.45 -21.79
C GLN A 640 49.83 -15.28 -20.36
N LYS A 641 51.16 -15.31 -20.21
CA LYS A 641 51.89 -15.51 -18.93
C LYS A 641 51.58 -14.55 -17.77
N ASN A 642 50.74 -13.53 -17.93
CA ASN A 642 50.49 -12.49 -16.92
C ASN A 642 49.00 -12.10 -16.74
N THR A 643 48.04 -12.86 -17.26
CA THR A 643 46.61 -12.51 -17.09
C THR A 643 46.05 -13.18 -15.81
N PRO A 644 45.47 -12.42 -14.86
CA PRO A 644 44.91 -13.00 -13.65
C PRO A 644 43.85 -14.06 -13.99
N ARG A 645 44.04 -15.27 -13.45
CA ARG A 645 43.26 -16.49 -13.70
C ARG A 645 41.75 -16.22 -13.67
N LEU A 646 41.07 -16.62 -14.75
CA LEU A 646 39.63 -16.94 -14.78
C LEU A 646 38.73 -15.88 -14.12
N TRP A 647 38.95 -14.60 -14.41
CA TRP A 647 38.14 -13.49 -13.86
C TRP A 647 36.64 -13.66 -14.08
N TRP A 648 36.25 -14.33 -15.17
CA TRP A 648 34.85 -14.58 -15.49
C TRP A 648 34.20 -15.68 -14.64
N ARG A 649 35.00 -16.51 -13.96
CA ARG A 649 34.51 -17.53 -13.00
C ARG A 649 34.17 -16.95 -11.63
N LYS A 650 34.50 -15.69 -11.35
CA LYS A 650 34.04 -15.01 -10.13
C LYS A 650 32.53 -14.85 -10.21
N SER A 651 31.81 -15.59 -9.37
CA SER A 651 30.36 -15.51 -9.30
C SER A 651 29.94 -14.20 -8.65
N TRP A 652 28.73 -13.74 -8.96
CA TRP A 652 28.03 -12.72 -8.16
C TRP A 652 27.98 -13.06 -6.66
N ARG A 653 28.09 -14.35 -6.28
CA ARG A 653 28.17 -14.77 -4.87
C ARG A 653 29.56 -14.58 -4.23
N ASP A 654 30.61 -14.39 -5.02
CA ASP A 654 32.00 -14.32 -4.54
C ASP A 654 32.53 -12.88 -4.44
N VAL A 655 31.80 -11.90 -5.01
CA VAL A 655 32.25 -10.49 -5.17
C VAL A 655 31.23 -9.49 -4.60
N LEU A 656 30.00 -9.93 -4.37
CA LEU A 656 28.89 -9.17 -3.76
C LEU A 656 28.35 -9.97 -2.57
#